data_AF-A0AB73KHW4-F1
#
_entry.id   AF-A0AB73KHW4-F1
#
_cell.length_a   1.000
_cell.length_b   1.000
_cell.length_c   1.000
_cell.angle_alpha   90.00
_cell.angle_beta   90.00
_cell.angle_gamma   90.00
#
_symmetry.space_group_name_H-M   'P 1'
#
loop_
_entity.id
_entity.type
_entity.pdbx_description
1 polymer ?
#
loop_
_entity_poly.entity_id
_entity_poly.type
_entity_poly.pdbx_seq_one_letter_code
_entity_poly.pdbx_strand_id
1 'polypeptide(L)'
;MTPRRKLTAPLVATLAAAGLMAAGLTAAGAGSVAAAAGPGGSGGVHLNAGYLRVGLDGTGAVTSLVDARNGRDYLVAGHGTAPLVSLVIDGQQVKPTALQRSGSLLAFKNPAAGTEVDVAVNDRATYATFTVTRVKAPRTADVQSLLWGPLATTLTGTLGESVGIAGNGGFSAGMKVLNDRTEGGWPREDTGMGWQSEVSNNPSNLQVAPLEQWSVGGRTPWGSLLRAFTFDYTKQRLRLNDSGYRIPVGPLPRGGGIVGSRIALFGTTPDLAPTVLSAIAQDQNLPYPTINGQWQKAAQATSKSIFVLSDLNTGNVGTADQFAKSAGIDMIYSLPGSDGPWRAAGHYQFNSSFGGSDAAATTLVNTSRSNGVAVGAHTLSNFIDTNDLYVRPSPSPDLARGQSATLTRPLASGDTSLSMANCAPLAGGLQGKRLLVDNEFLTYTGSSTVGGECQVTGLARAQWSSAAVSHSTAATVHRVQMNGYGGAYGDLNMIDAIATRFATIWNTTGITATSFDGLESASDSGWGQYGMARMVNGAFAQRHAQDGFISETSRMGSNIWDGLSRASWGEVGATSMNQVFLNNAYYQANHLPGMLGWIALPGNAGLRAVEDTLARGAGLNAGAGFETSVSSLTAGGQNTSLLLDAVKQWEAARNSGAFTDSQRAQFRDQSTHWHLSVITPGTSWSLQQRNASGNDIGAPRTVSVPTPGFPNTTLPGMKAGKLYEARPAANVPSIIRYEITGGRLPCGLRLNADTGGITGIPTTSATSRFTLTGIGAPGTPNARQTFTIGAATPPSPPTAGTLSLTSAFDNVGVTSQTDVATGNFDGSGNSFSAEQLAAAGVTAGATVTVQGTAFAWPDVAAGTPDNVAGSAMIPGSGHGGSTLAFLGSEAGDVTDDVTVTYTDGTTATASVGFPNWLDSSPTEFGATLAFSTQGRNTPGGYGNTSGSYRVFFNQIPLDPTKTIATVQLPATTKIHIFALTAR
;
A
#
# COMPACT_ATOMS: atom_id res chain seq x y z
N MET A 1 -20.25 -84.00 -17.95
CA MET A 1 -20.67 -84.23 -19.35
C MET A 1 -20.10 -83.12 -20.22
N THR A 2 -19.44 -83.52 -21.31
CA THR A 2 -19.01 -82.75 -22.51
C THR A 2 -20.17 -81.95 -23.16
N PRO A 3 -19.98 -81.05 -24.17
CA PRO A 3 -18.73 -80.60 -24.81
C PRO A 3 -18.57 -79.09 -25.17
N ARG A 4 -17.29 -78.68 -25.20
CA ARG A 4 -16.55 -77.78 -26.14
C ARG A 4 -17.18 -76.47 -26.68
N ARG A 5 -16.50 -75.35 -26.38
CA ARG A 5 -15.89 -74.42 -27.37
C ARG A 5 -14.72 -73.64 -26.75
N LYS A 6 -13.83 -73.14 -27.59
CA LYS A 6 -12.37 -73.05 -27.43
C LYS A 6 -11.86 -71.82 -26.65
N LEU A 7 -10.69 -72.04 -26.04
CA LEU A 7 -9.73 -71.14 -25.38
C LEU A 7 -9.50 -69.76 -26.03
N THR A 8 -9.51 -68.71 -25.20
CA THR A 8 -8.61 -67.53 -25.26
C THR A 8 -8.42 -66.94 -23.85
N ALA A 9 -7.21 -66.40 -23.61
CA ALA A 9 -6.54 -66.04 -22.35
C ALA A 9 -7.12 -64.80 -21.59
N PRO A 10 -6.69 -64.52 -20.34
CA PRO A 10 -7.28 -63.48 -19.50
C PRO A 10 -6.75 -62.07 -19.84
N LEU A 11 -7.61 -61.06 -19.66
CA LEU A 11 -7.32 -59.65 -19.87
C LEU A 11 -6.21 -59.15 -18.93
N VAL A 12 -5.10 -58.72 -19.53
CA VAL A 12 -4.15 -57.75 -18.97
C VAL A 12 -4.55 -56.38 -19.53
N ALA A 13 -4.94 -55.44 -18.68
CA ALA A 13 -5.14 -54.05 -19.09
C ALA A 13 -3.80 -53.31 -19.05
N THR A 14 -3.22 -53.05 -20.23
CA THR A 14 -2.07 -52.16 -20.42
C THR A 14 -2.49 -50.98 -21.27
N LEU A 15 -2.10 -49.79 -20.82
CA LEU A 15 -2.23 -48.50 -21.48
C LEU A 15 -1.49 -48.50 -22.83
N ALA A 16 -2.13 -48.01 -23.88
CA ALA A 16 -1.44 -47.35 -24.99
C ALA A 16 -2.39 -46.40 -25.75
N ALA A 17 -1.95 -45.13 -25.78
CA ALA A 17 -2.10 -44.12 -26.83
C ALA A 17 -3.31 -44.17 -27.78
N ALA A 18 -4.19 -43.18 -27.62
CA ALA A 18 -4.98 -42.63 -28.73
C ALA A 18 -4.56 -41.16 -28.94
N GLY A 19 -4.02 -40.88 -30.12
CA GLY A 19 -3.61 -39.55 -30.53
C GLY A 19 -4.80 -38.60 -30.66
N LEU A 20 -4.66 -37.40 -30.10
CA LEU A 20 -5.51 -36.28 -30.47
C LEU A 20 -4.91 -35.58 -31.68
N MET A 21 -5.71 -35.53 -32.75
CA MET A 21 -5.49 -34.70 -33.92
C MET A 21 -5.39 -33.23 -33.50
N ALA A 22 -4.29 -32.60 -33.86
CA ALA A 22 -4.15 -31.16 -33.86
C ALA A 22 -5.00 -30.58 -35.00
N ALA A 23 -6.18 -30.06 -34.68
CA ALA A 23 -6.89 -29.13 -35.54
C ALA A 23 -6.30 -27.74 -35.28
N GLY A 24 -5.61 -27.20 -36.28
CA GLY A 24 -5.03 -25.87 -36.26
C GLY A 24 -6.09 -24.80 -36.06
N LEU A 25 -6.09 -24.18 -34.89
CA LEU A 25 -6.69 -22.87 -34.67
C LEU A 25 -5.63 -21.84 -35.07
N THR A 26 -5.82 -21.28 -36.27
CA THR A 26 -5.09 -20.12 -36.77
C THR A 26 -5.15 -19.00 -35.73
N ALA A 27 -3.99 -18.64 -35.17
CA ALA A 27 -3.81 -17.42 -34.42
C ALA A 27 -4.20 -16.23 -35.30
N ALA A 28 -5.37 -15.63 -35.03
CA ALA A 28 -5.73 -14.35 -35.62
C ALA A 28 -4.72 -13.31 -35.09
N GLY A 29 -3.94 -12.75 -36.00
CA GLY A 29 -2.87 -11.81 -35.69
C GLY A 29 -3.38 -10.64 -34.85
N ALA A 30 -2.73 -10.42 -33.71
CA ALA A 30 -2.84 -9.17 -32.98
C ALA A 30 -2.28 -8.06 -33.89
N GLY A 31 -3.17 -7.22 -34.43
CA GLY A 31 -2.77 -6.05 -35.20
C GLY A 31 -1.96 -5.09 -34.34
N SER A 32 -0.69 -4.92 -34.68
CA SER A 32 0.17 -3.85 -34.16
C SER A 32 -0.45 -2.50 -34.53
N VAL A 33 -0.89 -1.73 -33.53
CA VAL A 33 -1.33 -0.35 -33.75
C VAL A 33 -0.09 0.51 -33.88
N ALA A 34 0.21 0.95 -35.11
CA ALA A 34 1.28 1.90 -35.37
C ALA A 34 0.98 3.24 -34.67
N ALA A 35 1.95 3.75 -33.91
CA ALA A 35 1.88 5.05 -33.26
C ALA A 35 1.83 6.17 -34.32
N ALA A 36 0.85 7.07 -34.22
CA ALA A 36 0.77 8.26 -35.05
C ALA A 36 1.93 9.22 -34.70
N ALA A 37 2.76 9.54 -35.70
CA ALA A 37 3.86 10.49 -35.59
C ALA A 37 3.34 11.94 -35.51
N GLY A 38 3.64 12.63 -34.41
CA GLY A 38 3.54 14.09 -34.30
C GLY A 38 4.80 14.76 -34.88
N PRO A 39 4.74 16.05 -35.24
CA PRO A 39 5.77 16.70 -36.06
C PRO A 39 7.07 16.96 -35.29
N GLY A 40 8.19 16.74 -35.99
CA GLY A 40 9.58 16.64 -35.54
C GLY A 40 10.20 17.76 -34.69
N GLY A 41 11.05 17.32 -33.76
CA GLY A 41 12.07 18.10 -33.06
C GLY A 41 12.85 17.27 -32.02
N SER A 42 13.94 16.63 -32.45
CA SER A 42 14.90 15.75 -31.71
C SER A 42 14.42 14.30 -31.38
N GLY A 43 15.24 13.30 -31.72
CA GLY A 43 14.91 11.86 -31.79
C GLY A 43 14.67 11.09 -30.48
N GLY A 44 13.67 11.49 -29.69
CA GLY A 44 13.23 10.77 -28.49
C GLY A 44 12.28 9.58 -28.73
N VAL A 45 12.20 8.67 -27.76
CA VAL A 45 11.30 7.50 -27.76
C VAL A 45 10.20 7.71 -26.73
N HIS A 46 8.93 7.48 -27.11
CA HIS A 46 7.80 7.48 -26.17
C HIS A 46 7.29 6.06 -25.92
N LEU A 47 7.02 5.75 -24.65
CA LEU A 47 6.52 4.46 -24.17
C LEU A 47 5.19 4.69 -23.46
N ASN A 48 4.13 4.00 -23.88
CA ASN A 48 2.84 4.08 -23.20
C ASN A 48 2.70 2.89 -22.25
N ALA A 49 2.24 3.17 -21.03
CA ALA A 49 2.07 2.22 -19.95
C ALA A 49 0.74 2.54 -19.27
N GLY A 50 -0.38 2.09 -19.85
CA GLY A 50 -1.69 2.62 -19.50
C GLY A 50 -1.79 4.10 -19.88
N TYR A 51 -2.21 4.95 -18.93
CA TYR A 51 -2.20 6.41 -19.12
C TYR A 51 -0.87 7.09 -18.81
N LEU A 52 0.12 6.37 -18.28
CA LEU A 52 1.47 6.92 -18.15
C LEU A 52 2.18 6.86 -19.50
N ARG A 53 2.63 8.00 -20.01
CA ARG A 53 3.55 8.09 -21.14
C ARG A 53 4.93 8.51 -20.66
N VAL A 54 5.90 7.61 -20.81
CA VAL A 54 7.32 7.84 -20.48
C VAL A 54 8.04 8.34 -21.74
N GLY A 55 8.68 9.51 -21.65
CA GLY A 55 9.56 10.04 -22.69
C GLY A 55 11.00 9.71 -22.39
N LEU A 56 11.75 9.25 -23.40
CA LEU A 56 13.18 9.00 -23.34
C LEU A 56 13.90 9.83 -24.41
N ASP A 57 15.05 10.40 -24.08
CA ASP A 57 15.92 11.04 -25.07
C ASP A 57 16.78 10.04 -25.85
N GLY A 58 17.64 10.55 -26.73
CA GLY A 58 18.57 9.74 -27.53
C GLY A 58 19.64 9.01 -26.74
N THR A 59 19.78 9.25 -25.43
CA THR A 59 20.68 8.50 -24.52
C THR A 59 19.93 7.46 -23.68
N GLY A 60 18.60 7.55 -23.64
CA GLY A 60 17.73 6.75 -22.78
C GLY A 60 17.45 7.38 -21.41
N ALA A 61 17.81 8.66 -21.22
CA ALA A 61 17.40 9.44 -20.06
C ALA A 61 15.90 9.72 -20.10
N VAL A 62 15.23 9.59 -18.95
CA VAL A 62 13.80 9.89 -18.83
C VAL A 62 13.58 11.39 -18.84
N THR A 63 12.82 11.88 -19.81
CA THR A 63 12.58 13.30 -20.05
C THR A 63 11.14 13.74 -19.85
N SER A 64 10.20 12.80 -19.66
CA SER A 64 8.81 13.13 -19.29
C SER A 64 8.08 11.94 -18.65
N LEU A 65 7.15 12.20 -17.74
CA LEU A 65 6.22 11.25 -17.12
C LEU A 65 4.79 11.80 -17.23
N VAL A 66 4.18 11.67 -18.42
CA VAL A 66 2.95 12.38 -18.78
C VAL A 66 1.71 11.54 -18.50
N ASP A 67 0.70 12.15 -17.87
CA ASP A 67 -0.68 11.62 -17.91
C ASP A 67 -1.28 11.89 -19.30
N ALA A 68 -1.45 10.83 -20.08
CA ALA A 68 -1.89 10.93 -21.47
C ALA A 68 -3.34 11.44 -21.64
N ARG A 69 -4.11 11.58 -20.56
CA ARG A 69 -5.50 12.07 -20.60
C ARG A 69 -5.58 13.59 -20.71
N ASN A 70 -4.68 14.28 -20.01
CA ASN A 70 -4.67 15.75 -19.90
C ASN A 70 -3.34 16.38 -20.38
N GLY A 71 -2.32 15.58 -20.67
CA GLY A 71 -1.02 16.05 -21.12
C GLY A 71 -0.12 16.60 -20.01
N ARG A 72 -0.52 16.50 -18.74
CA ARG A 72 0.28 16.97 -17.60
C ARG A 72 1.50 16.09 -17.42
N ASP A 73 2.67 16.71 -17.44
CA ASP A 73 3.93 16.06 -17.09
C ASP A 73 4.14 16.08 -15.58
N TYR A 74 4.52 14.93 -15.03
CA TYR A 74 4.85 14.76 -13.63
C TYR A 74 6.34 14.57 -13.38
N LEU A 75 7.20 14.60 -14.39
CA LEU A 75 8.65 14.59 -14.18
C LEU A 75 9.08 15.81 -13.33
N VAL A 76 9.98 15.59 -12.39
CA VAL A 76 10.55 16.68 -11.57
C VAL A 76 11.49 17.55 -12.42
N ALA A 77 11.27 18.86 -12.41
CA ALA A 77 12.15 19.84 -13.07
C ALA A 77 13.28 20.30 -12.14
N GLY A 78 14.44 20.66 -12.69
CA GLY A 78 15.54 21.28 -11.93
C GLY A 78 16.45 20.32 -11.15
N HIS A 79 16.20 19.02 -11.16
CA HIS A 79 16.99 18.00 -10.43
C HIS A 79 17.83 17.08 -11.34
N GLY A 80 17.85 17.34 -12.65
CA GLY A 80 18.48 16.48 -13.65
C GLY A 80 17.60 15.28 -14.05
N THR A 81 18.13 14.39 -14.89
CA THR A 81 17.43 13.19 -15.37
C THR A 81 18.26 11.92 -15.10
N ALA A 82 17.56 10.79 -14.99
CA ALA A 82 18.16 9.47 -14.86
C ALA A 82 17.77 8.60 -16.07
N PRO A 83 18.65 7.69 -16.51
CA PRO A 83 18.28 6.70 -17.53
C PRO A 83 17.23 5.72 -17.01
N LEU A 84 16.39 5.20 -17.91
CA LEU A 84 15.47 4.12 -17.54
C LEU A 84 16.23 2.88 -17.04
N VAL A 85 17.41 2.62 -17.62
CA VAL A 85 18.31 1.53 -17.22
C VAL A 85 19.76 1.99 -17.18
N SER A 86 20.50 1.57 -16.16
CA SER A 86 21.97 1.69 -16.09
C SER A 86 22.59 0.48 -15.40
N LEU A 87 23.92 0.34 -15.51
CA LEU A 87 24.68 -0.73 -14.86
C LEU A 87 25.59 -0.14 -13.78
N VAL A 88 25.86 -0.93 -12.73
CA VAL A 88 26.99 -0.69 -11.83
C VAL A 88 28.11 -1.64 -12.22
N ILE A 89 29.25 -1.08 -12.59
CA ILE A 89 30.44 -1.80 -13.04
C ILE A 89 31.64 -1.29 -12.27
N ASP A 90 32.38 -2.20 -11.64
CA ASP A 90 33.59 -1.87 -10.87
C ASP A 90 33.36 -0.76 -9.82
N GLY A 91 32.18 -0.75 -9.20
CA GLY A 91 31.73 0.23 -8.20
C GLY A 91 31.25 1.57 -8.76
N GLN A 92 31.12 1.71 -10.08
CA GLN A 92 30.73 2.96 -10.74
C GLN A 92 29.45 2.80 -11.56
N GLN A 93 28.58 3.82 -11.53
CA GLN A 93 27.39 3.84 -12.38
C GLN A 93 27.78 4.13 -13.84
N VAL A 94 27.61 3.14 -14.70
CA VAL A 94 27.78 3.27 -16.15
C VAL A 94 26.41 3.56 -16.78
N LYS A 95 26.19 4.84 -17.11
CA LYS A 95 24.98 5.32 -17.78
C LYS A 95 25.08 5.09 -19.30
N PRO A 96 23.97 4.80 -20.00
CA PRO A 96 23.95 4.79 -21.46
C PRO A 96 24.18 6.19 -22.02
N THR A 97 24.78 6.26 -23.21
CA THR A 97 25.01 7.48 -23.98
C THR A 97 24.33 7.45 -25.35
N ALA A 98 23.73 6.31 -25.71
CA ALA A 98 22.91 6.15 -26.90
C ALA A 98 21.77 5.16 -26.66
N LEU A 99 20.59 5.47 -27.17
CA LEU A 99 19.40 4.61 -27.21
C LEU A 99 19.06 4.30 -28.67
N GLN A 100 18.87 3.02 -28.97
CA GLN A 100 18.36 2.57 -30.27
C GLN A 100 17.08 1.77 -30.06
N ARG A 101 16.03 2.09 -30.83
CA ARG A 101 14.78 1.33 -30.82
C ARG A 101 14.66 0.52 -32.11
N SER A 102 14.35 -0.77 -31.98
CA SER A 102 13.99 -1.66 -33.08
C SER A 102 12.72 -2.42 -32.73
N GLY A 103 11.57 -1.96 -33.25
CA GLY A 103 10.27 -2.51 -32.90
C GLY A 103 9.96 -2.36 -31.40
N SER A 104 9.85 -3.49 -30.70
CA SER A 104 9.65 -3.59 -29.25
C SER A 104 10.95 -3.67 -28.44
N LEU A 105 12.12 -3.68 -29.09
CA LEU A 105 13.41 -3.75 -28.42
C LEU A 105 14.04 -2.36 -28.27
N LEU A 106 14.53 -2.06 -27.07
CA LEU A 106 15.33 -0.89 -26.74
C LEU A 106 16.76 -1.33 -26.40
N ALA A 107 17.76 -0.82 -27.10
CA ALA A 107 19.17 -1.09 -26.82
C ALA A 107 19.82 0.17 -26.24
N PHE A 108 20.15 0.11 -24.95
CA PHE A 108 20.83 1.15 -24.18
C PHE A 108 22.34 0.91 -24.24
N LYS A 109 23.09 1.81 -24.89
CA LYS A 109 24.50 1.61 -25.24
C LYS A 109 25.39 2.66 -24.58
N ASN A 110 26.57 2.24 -24.15
CA ASN A 110 27.68 3.15 -23.88
C ASN A 110 28.92 2.64 -24.64
N PRO A 111 29.18 3.14 -25.87
CA PRO A 111 30.30 2.68 -26.69
C PRO A 111 31.67 2.89 -26.03
N ALA A 112 31.85 3.96 -25.27
CA ALA A 112 33.11 4.25 -24.58
C ALA A 112 33.40 3.23 -23.47
N ALA A 113 32.38 2.80 -22.74
CA ALA A 113 32.48 1.73 -21.74
C ALA A 113 32.41 0.31 -22.34
N GLY A 114 32.08 0.19 -23.64
CA GLY A 114 31.86 -1.10 -24.31
C GLY A 114 30.64 -1.87 -23.81
N THR A 115 29.63 -1.17 -23.28
CA THR A 115 28.43 -1.78 -22.66
C THR A 115 27.17 -1.61 -23.48
N GLU A 116 26.26 -2.58 -23.35
CA GLU A 116 24.94 -2.55 -23.98
C GLU A 116 23.94 -3.37 -23.16
N VAL A 117 22.74 -2.82 -22.95
CA VAL A 117 21.61 -3.52 -22.31
C VAL A 117 20.42 -3.50 -23.24
N ASP A 118 19.93 -4.68 -23.63
CA ASP A 118 18.76 -4.82 -24.47
C ASP A 118 17.52 -5.11 -23.62
N VAL A 119 16.53 -4.23 -23.73
CA VAL A 119 15.26 -4.28 -22.99
C VAL A 119 14.11 -4.52 -23.98
N ALA A 120 13.44 -5.65 -23.85
CA ALA A 120 12.20 -5.91 -24.56
C ALA A 120 11.03 -5.22 -23.85
N VAL A 121 10.25 -4.47 -24.62
CA VAL A 121 9.03 -3.77 -24.18
C VAL A 121 7.82 -4.55 -24.70
N ASN A 122 6.90 -4.90 -23.81
CA ASN A 122 5.63 -5.50 -24.19
C ASN A 122 4.48 -4.60 -23.74
N ASP A 123 3.82 -3.99 -24.71
CA ASP A 123 2.71 -3.07 -24.47
C ASP A 123 1.43 -3.87 -24.15
N ARG A 124 0.79 -3.54 -23.03
CA ARG A 124 -0.55 -4.00 -22.68
C ARG A 124 -1.48 -2.78 -22.61
N ALA A 125 -2.79 -3.02 -22.59
CA ALA A 125 -3.76 -1.92 -22.56
C ALA A 125 -3.56 -0.98 -21.36
N THR A 126 -3.33 -1.54 -20.16
CA THR A 126 -3.32 -0.80 -18.89
C THR A 126 -1.91 -0.63 -18.27
N TYR A 127 -0.89 -1.25 -18.85
CA TYR A 127 0.50 -1.22 -18.36
C TYR A 127 1.46 -1.64 -19.48
N ALA A 128 2.77 -1.51 -19.27
CA ALA A 128 3.79 -2.09 -20.16
C ALA A 128 4.84 -2.84 -19.33
N THR A 129 5.38 -3.94 -19.85
CA THR A 129 6.48 -4.68 -19.19
C THR A 129 7.80 -4.43 -19.89
N PHE A 130 8.87 -4.37 -19.10
CA PHE A 130 10.24 -4.17 -19.53
C PHE A 130 11.07 -5.34 -19.04
N THR A 131 11.73 -6.06 -19.96
CA THR A 131 12.51 -7.26 -19.63
C THR A 131 13.90 -7.13 -20.20
N VAL A 132 14.93 -7.25 -19.38
CA VAL A 132 16.32 -7.32 -19.84
C VAL A 132 16.56 -8.65 -20.53
N THR A 133 16.84 -8.61 -21.82
CA THR A 133 17.04 -9.81 -22.67
C THR A 133 18.50 -10.08 -22.98
N ARG A 134 19.35 -9.04 -22.91
CA ARG A 134 20.81 -9.16 -23.07
C ARG A 134 21.53 -8.09 -22.27
N VAL A 135 22.68 -8.46 -21.70
CA VAL A 135 23.68 -7.55 -21.15
C VAL A 135 25.02 -7.87 -21.79
N LYS A 136 25.71 -6.85 -22.31
CA LYS A 136 27.07 -6.92 -22.83
C LYS A 136 27.95 -5.95 -22.05
N ALA A 137 29.11 -6.43 -21.62
CA ALA A 137 30.15 -5.65 -20.98
C ALA A 137 31.53 -6.24 -21.32
N PRO A 138 32.64 -5.48 -21.14
CA PRO A 138 33.99 -6.02 -21.26
C PRO A 138 34.20 -7.24 -20.35
N ARG A 139 34.94 -8.25 -20.81
CA ARG A 139 35.15 -9.50 -20.04
C ARG A 139 35.89 -9.30 -18.72
N THR A 140 36.70 -8.26 -18.63
CA THR A 140 37.48 -7.90 -17.43
C THR A 140 36.66 -7.09 -16.42
N ALA A 141 35.52 -6.55 -16.82
CA ALA A 141 34.68 -5.71 -15.97
C ALA A 141 33.83 -6.56 -15.03
N ASP A 142 33.67 -6.11 -13.79
CA ASP A 142 32.73 -6.74 -12.86
C ASP A 142 31.38 -6.03 -12.89
N VAL A 143 30.42 -6.59 -13.63
CA VAL A 143 29.04 -6.12 -13.62
C VAL A 143 28.37 -6.55 -12.32
N GLN A 144 28.10 -5.61 -11.42
CA GLN A 144 27.58 -5.87 -10.09
C GLN A 144 26.06 -5.86 -10.04
N SER A 145 25.44 -4.86 -10.65
CA SER A 145 23.98 -4.71 -10.63
C SER A 145 23.46 -3.97 -11.87
N LEU A 146 22.17 -4.15 -12.14
CA LEU A 146 21.39 -3.31 -13.03
C LEU A 146 20.42 -2.47 -12.21
N LEU A 147 20.26 -1.20 -12.59
CA LEU A 147 19.39 -0.23 -11.95
C LEU A 147 18.26 0.16 -12.91
N TRP A 148 17.01 0.10 -12.43
CA TRP A 148 15.82 0.64 -13.10
C TRP A 148 15.50 2.02 -12.53
N GLY A 149 15.61 3.05 -13.38
CA GLY A 149 15.45 4.44 -12.98
C GLY A 149 16.63 4.95 -12.12
N PRO A 150 16.37 5.79 -11.10
CA PRO A 150 15.07 6.08 -10.49
C PRO A 150 14.20 6.99 -11.37
N LEU A 151 12.88 6.78 -11.36
CA LEU A 151 11.91 7.66 -12.00
C LEU A 151 11.47 8.74 -11.01
N ALA A 152 11.92 9.98 -11.23
CA ALA A 152 11.63 11.12 -10.37
C ALA A 152 10.28 11.77 -10.73
N THR A 153 9.35 11.86 -9.77
CA THR A 153 8.00 12.37 -10.01
C THR A 153 7.55 13.40 -8.98
N THR A 154 6.78 14.40 -9.43
CA THR A 154 6.13 15.43 -8.60
C THR A 154 4.87 14.91 -7.90
N LEU A 155 4.53 13.62 -8.05
CA LEU A 155 3.41 12.97 -7.38
C LEU A 155 3.70 12.74 -5.89
N THR A 156 3.13 13.58 -5.04
CA THR A 156 3.42 13.62 -3.59
C THR A 156 2.20 13.37 -2.69
N GLY A 157 1.02 13.13 -3.25
CA GLY A 157 -0.21 12.92 -2.47
C GLY A 157 -0.22 11.59 -1.73
N THR A 158 -0.17 10.48 -2.47
CA THR A 158 -0.12 9.12 -1.92
C THR A 158 1.17 8.45 -2.36
N LEU A 159 1.88 7.82 -1.41
CA LEU A 159 3.04 6.98 -1.68
C LEU A 159 2.79 5.57 -1.13
N GLY A 160 2.45 4.65 -2.02
CA GLY A 160 2.45 3.23 -1.73
C GLY A 160 3.86 2.67 -1.89
N GLU A 161 4.67 2.75 -0.84
CA GLU A 161 6.08 2.34 -0.82
C GLU A 161 6.28 0.92 -1.37
N SER A 162 5.66 -0.07 -0.72
CA SER A 162 5.78 -1.49 -1.07
C SER A 162 5.05 -1.83 -2.35
N VAL A 163 3.82 -1.32 -2.55
CA VAL A 163 3.06 -1.63 -3.77
C VAL A 163 3.67 -0.96 -5.02
N GLY A 164 4.49 0.09 -4.82
CA GLY A 164 5.21 0.80 -5.87
C GLY A 164 4.36 1.82 -6.62
N ILE A 165 3.56 2.61 -5.90
CA ILE A 165 2.69 3.65 -6.47
C ILE A 165 3.02 5.03 -5.90
N ALA A 166 3.15 6.02 -6.78
CA ALA A 166 3.10 7.44 -6.43
C ALA A 166 1.89 8.07 -7.09
N GLY A 167 1.12 8.87 -6.36
CA GLY A 167 -0.11 9.45 -6.89
C GLY A 167 -0.56 10.74 -6.21
N ASN A 168 -1.64 11.29 -6.73
CA ASN A 168 -2.44 12.37 -6.15
C ASN A 168 -3.93 12.04 -6.40
N GLY A 169 -4.84 12.98 -6.11
CA GLY A 169 -6.28 12.74 -6.27
C GLY A 169 -6.75 12.40 -7.70
N GLY A 170 -5.99 12.70 -8.75
CA GLY A 170 -6.41 12.52 -10.15
C GLY A 170 -5.61 11.49 -10.96
N PHE A 171 -4.37 11.19 -10.55
CA PHE A 171 -3.48 10.29 -11.28
C PHE A 171 -2.56 9.52 -10.34
N SER A 172 -2.36 8.25 -10.66
CA SER A 172 -1.38 7.37 -10.04
C SER A 172 -0.46 6.81 -11.12
N ALA A 173 0.84 6.90 -10.88
CA ALA A 173 1.88 6.20 -11.64
C ALA A 173 2.51 5.12 -10.76
N GLY A 174 2.80 3.97 -11.34
CA GLY A 174 3.40 2.88 -10.58
C GLY A 174 4.45 2.09 -11.33
N MET A 175 5.31 1.45 -10.55
CA MET A 175 6.31 0.48 -10.98
C MET A 175 6.14 -0.80 -10.16
N LYS A 176 6.08 -1.94 -10.83
CA LYS A 176 5.93 -3.26 -10.20
C LYS A 176 7.08 -4.16 -10.61
N VAL A 177 7.76 -4.78 -9.67
CA VAL A 177 8.75 -5.84 -9.96
C VAL A 177 8.01 -7.12 -10.36
N LEU A 178 8.51 -7.81 -11.38
CA LEU A 178 7.78 -8.95 -11.99
C LEU A 178 8.43 -10.32 -11.74
N ASN A 179 9.48 -10.38 -10.93
CA ASN A 179 10.08 -11.63 -10.45
C ASN A 179 10.88 -11.40 -9.17
N ASP A 180 11.21 -12.49 -8.48
CA ASP A 180 11.91 -12.44 -7.19
C ASP A 180 13.31 -11.79 -7.27
N ARG A 181 13.99 -11.89 -8.43
CA ARG A 181 15.36 -11.40 -8.64
C ARG A 181 15.43 -9.89 -8.88
N THR A 182 14.34 -9.30 -9.34
CA THR A 182 14.23 -7.85 -9.54
C THR A 182 13.73 -7.26 -8.24
N GLU A 183 14.62 -6.65 -7.48
CA GLU A 183 14.35 -6.14 -6.13
C GLU A 183 13.79 -4.73 -6.21
N GLY A 184 12.68 -4.48 -5.51
CA GLY A 184 12.15 -3.13 -5.33
C GLY A 184 13.01 -2.31 -4.37
N GLY A 185 13.33 -1.07 -4.74
CA GLY A 185 14.19 -0.18 -3.95
C GLY A 185 15.49 0.18 -4.65
N TRP A 186 16.54 0.42 -3.87
CA TRP A 186 17.88 0.76 -4.35
C TRP A 186 18.93 -0.11 -3.65
N PRO A 187 20.04 -0.49 -4.31
CA PRO A 187 21.12 -1.17 -3.63
C PRO A 187 21.70 -0.31 -2.52
N ARG A 188 21.82 -0.89 -1.32
CA ARG A 188 22.39 -0.21 -0.13
C ARG A 188 23.87 0.11 -0.30
N GLU A 189 24.54 -0.65 -1.14
CA GLU A 189 25.92 -0.50 -1.55
C GLU A 189 26.14 0.75 -2.41
N ASP A 190 25.09 1.25 -3.05
CA ASP A 190 25.15 2.25 -4.12
C ASP A 190 24.35 3.53 -3.77
N THR A 191 24.28 3.90 -2.48
CA THR A 191 23.50 5.06 -1.99
C THR A 191 23.99 6.42 -2.51
N GLY A 192 25.23 6.50 -2.99
CA GLY A 192 25.78 7.69 -3.64
C GLY A 192 25.35 7.87 -5.11
N MET A 193 24.56 6.96 -5.66
CA MET A 193 24.11 6.99 -7.06
C MET A 193 22.66 7.45 -7.18
N GLY A 194 22.34 8.14 -8.29
CA GLY A 194 21.01 8.70 -8.51
C GLY A 194 20.68 9.79 -7.48
N TRP A 195 19.53 9.65 -6.82
CA TRP A 195 19.08 10.55 -5.74
C TRP A 195 18.86 9.79 -4.43
N GLN A 196 19.45 8.59 -4.26
CA GLN A 196 19.15 7.74 -3.11
C GLN A 196 19.52 8.41 -1.77
N SER A 197 20.57 9.24 -1.75
CA SER A 197 20.98 10.00 -0.56
C SER A 197 19.95 11.03 -0.07
N GLU A 198 18.96 11.40 -0.91
CA GLU A 198 17.92 12.37 -0.57
C GLU A 198 16.61 11.71 -0.12
N VAL A 199 16.57 10.38 -0.09
CA VAL A 199 15.36 9.62 0.19
C VAL A 199 15.16 9.51 1.69
N SER A 200 13.95 9.80 2.17
CA SER A 200 13.58 9.56 3.55
C SER A 200 13.62 8.06 3.85
N ASN A 201 14.38 7.68 4.87
CA ASN A 201 14.49 6.28 5.32
C ASN A 201 13.16 5.73 5.85
N ASN A 202 12.33 6.57 6.49
CA ASN A 202 11.05 6.16 7.09
C ASN A 202 9.93 7.16 6.73
N PRO A 203 9.49 7.21 5.46
CA PRO A 203 8.58 8.26 4.99
C PRO A 203 7.16 8.14 5.58
N SER A 204 6.76 6.93 6.02
CA SER A 204 5.47 6.69 6.69
C SER A 204 5.54 6.79 8.22
N ASN A 205 6.70 7.13 8.80
CA ASN A 205 6.91 7.22 10.25
C ASN A 205 6.43 5.96 11.00
N LEU A 206 6.73 4.79 10.45
CA LEU A 206 6.36 3.52 11.06
C LEU A 206 7.28 3.22 12.25
N GLN A 207 6.70 2.83 13.38
CA GLN A 207 7.44 2.40 14.57
C GLN A 207 8.05 1.01 14.39
N VAL A 208 7.36 0.11 13.65
CA VAL A 208 7.82 -1.28 13.48
C VAL A 208 9.21 -1.31 12.85
N ALA A 209 9.40 -0.56 11.77
CA ALA A 209 10.70 -0.25 11.19
C ALA A 209 10.55 0.68 9.96
N PRO A 210 11.65 1.33 9.54
CA PRO A 210 11.77 1.89 8.19
C PRO A 210 11.60 0.79 7.14
N LEU A 211 10.82 1.02 6.08
CA LEU A 211 10.54 0.02 5.02
C LEU A 211 11.05 0.43 3.63
N GLU A 212 11.60 1.64 3.50
CA GLU A 212 12.04 2.24 2.24
C GLU A 212 13.01 1.33 1.47
N GLN A 213 13.94 0.70 2.18
CA GLN A 213 15.02 -0.09 1.60
C GLN A 213 14.58 -1.36 0.87
N TRP A 214 13.31 -1.77 1.04
CA TRP A 214 12.69 -2.90 0.34
C TRP A 214 11.53 -2.45 -0.56
N SER A 215 11.43 -1.15 -0.82
CA SER A 215 10.24 -0.56 -1.42
C SER A 215 10.59 0.15 -2.71
N VAL A 216 9.81 -0.12 -3.76
CA VAL A 216 9.93 0.58 -5.05
C VAL A 216 9.72 2.08 -4.88
N GLY A 217 8.76 2.47 -4.04
CA GLY A 217 8.43 3.87 -3.77
C GLY A 217 9.38 4.50 -2.77
N GLY A 218 9.96 5.64 -3.12
CA GLY A 218 10.76 6.49 -2.22
C GLY A 218 10.19 7.90 -2.11
N ARG A 219 10.38 8.55 -0.95
CA ARG A 219 10.00 9.96 -0.75
C ARG A 219 11.25 10.83 -0.72
N THR A 220 11.23 11.94 -1.44
CA THR A 220 12.26 12.99 -1.38
C THR A 220 11.60 14.31 -0.93
N PRO A 221 12.39 15.35 -0.56
CA PRO A 221 11.84 16.67 -0.23
C PRO A 221 11.08 17.33 -1.39
N TRP A 222 11.42 16.99 -2.63
CA TRP A 222 10.91 17.61 -3.86
C TRP A 222 9.94 16.72 -4.65
N GLY A 223 9.69 15.49 -4.20
CA GLY A 223 8.85 14.56 -4.95
C GLY A 223 8.82 13.13 -4.40
N SER A 224 8.57 12.18 -5.29
CA SER A 224 8.69 10.75 -5.05
C SER A 224 9.56 10.09 -6.11
N LEU A 225 10.10 8.91 -5.79
CA LEU A 225 10.88 8.08 -6.70
C LEU A 225 10.20 6.72 -6.89
N LEU A 226 10.29 6.17 -8.11
CA LEU A 226 10.02 4.76 -8.39
C LEU A 226 11.29 4.09 -8.91
N ARG A 227 11.73 3.02 -8.24
CA ARG A 227 13.05 2.41 -8.51
C ARG A 227 13.09 0.91 -8.19
N ALA A 228 13.95 0.20 -8.91
CA ALA A 228 14.23 -1.20 -8.68
C ALA A 228 15.66 -1.53 -9.14
N PHE A 229 16.18 -2.69 -8.75
CA PHE A 229 17.49 -3.15 -9.17
C PHE A 229 17.56 -4.67 -9.31
N THR A 230 18.69 -5.19 -9.80
CA THR A 230 18.98 -6.62 -9.85
C THR A 230 20.48 -6.82 -9.67
N PHE A 231 20.88 -7.55 -8.62
CA PHE A 231 22.28 -7.96 -8.46
C PHE A 231 22.65 -9.09 -9.42
N ASP A 232 23.88 -9.08 -9.92
CA ASP A 232 24.49 -10.22 -10.58
C ASP A 232 25.14 -11.15 -9.53
N TYR A 233 24.55 -12.33 -9.30
CA TYR A 233 25.12 -13.38 -8.45
C TYR A 233 25.79 -14.51 -9.24
N THR A 234 26.29 -14.25 -10.46
CA THR A 234 27.16 -15.22 -11.15
C THR A 234 28.52 -15.38 -10.46
N LYS A 235 28.84 -14.44 -9.56
CA LYS A 235 30.00 -14.45 -8.65
C LYS A 235 29.51 -14.14 -7.23
N GLN A 236 30.36 -14.40 -6.23
CA GLN A 236 30.09 -14.00 -4.85
C GLN A 236 29.97 -12.46 -4.76
N ARG A 237 29.01 -11.98 -3.96
CA ARG A 237 28.81 -10.56 -3.67
C ARG A 237 28.99 -10.29 -2.18
N LEU A 238 29.49 -9.11 -1.85
CA LEU A 238 29.54 -8.59 -0.49
C LEU A 238 28.39 -7.61 -0.32
N ARG A 239 27.31 -8.06 0.33
CA ARG A 239 26.09 -7.28 0.56
C ARG A 239 26.14 -6.55 1.89
N LEU A 240 25.55 -5.36 1.99
CA LEU A 240 25.53 -4.57 3.22
C LEU A 240 24.23 -4.77 4.00
N ASN A 241 24.36 -4.94 5.32
CA ASN A 241 23.23 -4.81 6.25
C ASN A 241 23.07 -3.36 6.75
N ASP A 242 22.05 -3.11 7.58
CA ASP A 242 21.72 -1.78 8.15
C ASP A 242 22.89 -1.13 8.92
N SER A 243 23.81 -1.94 9.46
CA SER A 243 24.97 -1.46 10.22
C SER A 243 26.22 -1.27 9.36
N GLY A 244 26.16 -1.52 8.05
CA GLY A 244 27.29 -1.46 7.15
C GLY A 244 28.22 -2.68 7.18
N TYR A 245 27.83 -3.78 7.85
CA TYR A 245 28.57 -5.04 7.80
C TYR A 245 28.44 -5.68 6.42
N ARG A 246 29.56 -6.16 5.87
CA ARG A 246 29.61 -6.84 4.57
C ARG A 246 29.40 -8.34 4.72
N ILE A 247 28.35 -8.86 4.11
CA ILE A 247 27.92 -10.24 4.15
C ILE A 247 28.24 -10.91 2.81
N PRO A 248 29.07 -11.97 2.79
CA PRO A 248 29.32 -12.73 1.57
C PRO A 248 28.10 -13.58 1.22
N VAL A 249 27.57 -13.42 0.01
CA VAL A 249 26.48 -14.24 -0.55
C VAL A 249 26.77 -14.69 -1.97
N GLY A 250 26.21 -15.84 -2.34
CA GLY A 250 26.41 -16.45 -3.66
C GLY A 250 27.83 -17.00 -3.89
N PRO A 251 28.18 -17.37 -5.14
CA PRO A 251 27.36 -17.26 -6.34
C PRO A 251 26.13 -18.19 -6.30
N LEU A 252 25.11 -17.85 -7.10
CA LEU A 252 23.97 -18.75 -7.32
C LEU A 252 24.37 -19.85 -8.32
N PRO A 253 24.00 -21.12 -8.08
CA PRO A 253 24.35 -22.23 -8.98
C PRO A 253 23.83 -22.06 -10.42
N ARG A 254 22.67 -21.40 -10.58
CA ARG A 254 22.02 -21.10 -11.87
C ARG A 254 21.24 -19.80 -11.77
N GLY A 255 21.04 -19.12 -12.91
CA GLY A 255 20.19 -17.92 -12.98
C GLY A 255 20.70 -16.73 -12.16
N GLY A 256 22.01 -16.68 -11.87
CA GLY A 256 22.60 -15.60 -11.08
C GLY A 256 22.67 -14.26 -11.81
N GLY A 257 22.68 -14.26 -13.14
CA GLY A 257 22.89 -13.05 -13.94
C GLY A 257 21.71 -12.07 -13.95
N ILE A 258 21.96 -10.87 -14.47
CA ILE A 258 20.98 -9.78 -14.62
C ILE A 258 19.93 -10.05 -15.70
N VAL A 259 20.25 -10.86 -16.72
CA VAL A 259 19.31 -11.20 -17.80
C VAL A 259 18.06 -11.85 -17.21
N GLY A 260 16.89 -11.35 -17.59
CA GLY A 260 15.61 -11.69 -16.99
C GLY A 260 15.12 -10.69 -15.94
N SER A 261 15.92 -9.69 -15.55
CA SER A 261 15.45 -8.55 -14.74
C SER A 261 14.23 -7.88 -15.41
N ARG A 262 13.18 -7.63 -14.63
CA ARG A 262 11.86 -7.35 -15.19
C ARG A 262 10.97 -6.48 -14.30
N ILE A 263 10.40 -5.42 -14.89
CA ILE A 263 9.43 -4.53 -14.25
C ILE A 263 8.18 -4.33 -15.13
N ALA A 264 7.09 -3.88 -14.54
CA ALA A 264 5.98 -3.22 -15.22
C ALA A 264 5.89 -1.76 -14.80
N LEU A 265 5.55 -0.89 -15.74
CA LEU A 265 5.12 0.48 -15.46
C LEU A 265 3.64 0.63 -15.80
N PHE A 266 2.94 1.53 -15.11
CA PHE A 266 1.54 1.86 -15.41
C PHE A 266 1.16 3.27 -14.94
N GLY A 267 0.10 3.81 -15.54
CA GLY A 267 -0.59 5.03 -15.09
C GLY A 267 -2.10 4.85 -15.21
N THR A 268 -2.85 5.36 -14.22
CA THR A 268 -4.29 5.09 -14.03
C THR A 268 -4.92 6.17 -13.14
N THR A 269 -6.25 6.26 -13.09
CA THR A 269 -6.90 6.89 -11.93
C THR A 269 -6.60 6.12 -10.64
N PRO A 270 -6.50 6.80 -9.48
CA PRO A 270 -6.19 6.14 -8.20
C PRO A 270 -7.16 5.01 -7.82
N ASP A 271 -8.46 5.17 -8.09
CA ASP A 271 -9.50 4.18 -7.76
C ASP A 271 -9.41 2.87 -8.56
N LEU A 272 -8.69 2.91 -9.69
CA LEU A 272 -8.45 1.76 -10.56
C LEU A 272 -7.06 1.14 -10.42
N ALA A 273 -6.18 1.69 -9.60
CA ALA A 273 -4.88 1.08 -9.34
C ALA A 273 -4.97 -0.41 -8.94
N PRO A 274 -5.89 -0.84 -8.04
CA PRO A 274 -6.10 -2.26 -7.76
C PRO A 274 -6.51 -3.09 -9.00
N THR A 275 -7.28 -2.52 -9.93
CA THR A 275 -7.68 -3.20 -11.17
C THR A 275 -6.48 -3.46 -12.08
N VAL A 276 -5.59 -2.47 -12.20
CA VAL A 276 -4.36 -2.59 -12.99
C VAL A 276 -3.39 -3.58 -12.34
N LEU A 277 -3.18 -3.48 -11.02
CA LEU A 277 -2.35 -4.40 -10.26
C LEU A 277 -2.84 -5.85 -10.35
N SER A 278 -4.16 -6.07 -10.25
CA SER A 278 -4.77 -7.38 -10.45
C SER A 278 -4.47 -7.94 -11.83
N ALA A 279 -4.57 -7.11 -12.88
CA ALA A 279 -4.27 -7.53 -14.25
C ALA A 279 -2.77 -7.87 -14.41
N ILE A 280 -1.88 -7.07 -13.81
CA ILE A 280 -0.44 -7.36 -13.80
C ILE A 280 -0.17 -8.69 -13.11
N ALA A 281 -0.72 -8.92 -11.92
CA ALA A 281 -0.46 -10.14 -11.17
C ALA A 281 -0.91 -11.40 -11.93
N GLN A 282 -2.12 -11.39 -12.51
CA GLN A 282 -2.64 -12.50 -13.31
C GLN A 282 -1.84 -12.71 -14.60
N ASP A 283 -1.62 -11.65 -15.38
CA ASP A 283 -0.94 -11.75 -16.68
C ASP A 283 0.55 -12.11 -16.56
N GLN A 284 1.18 -11.76 -15.43
CA GLN A 284 2.61 -11.96 -15.17
C GLN A 284 2.90 -13.12 -14.22
N ASN A 285 1.88 -13.91 -13.86
CA ASN A 285 2.01 -15.09 -12.99
C ASN A 285 2.67 -14.76 -11.64
N LEU A 286 2.30 -13.62 -11.06
CA LEU A 286 2.65 -13.28 -9.68
C LEU A 286 1.69 -13.99 -8.72
N PRO A 287 2.04 -14.14 -7.43
CA PRO A 287 1.11 -14.68 -6.44
C PRO A 287 -0.26 -14.00 -6.50
N TYR A 288 -1.32 -14.79 -6.57
CA TYR A 288 -2.70 -14.28 -6.63
C TYR A 288 -3.62 -15.06 -5.68
N PRO A 289 -3.30 -15.12 -4.38
CA PRO A 289 -4.17 -15.79 -3.41
C PRO A 289 -5.51 -15.05 -3.28
N THR A 290 -6.52 -15.82 -2.93
CA THR A 290 -7.91 -15.39 -2.84
C THR A 290 -8.48 -15.65 -1.44
N ILE A 291 -9.52 -14.90 -1.07
CA ILE A 291 -10.34 -15.16 0.12
C ILE A 291 -11.81 -15.15 -0.34
N ASN A 292 -12.50 -16.28 -0.13
CA ASN A 292 -13.84 -16.53 -0.65
C ASN A 292 -13.93 -16.35 -2.18
N GLY A 293 -12.87 -16.75 -2.90
CA GLY A 293 -12.80 -16.67 -4.35
C GLY A 293 -12.58 -15.26 -4.92
N GLN A 294 -12.43 -14.24 -4.08
CA GLN A 294 -12.03 -12.89 -4.48
C GLN A 294 -10.54 -12.66 -4.21
N TRP A 295 -9.85 -11.93 -5.07
CA TRP A 295 -8.47 -11.52 -4.81
C TRP A 295 -8.28 -10.86 -3.44
N GLN A 296 -7.30 -11.31 -2.67
CA GLN A 296 -7.14 -10.91 -1.26
C GLN A 296 -6.94 -9.39 -1.07
N LYS A 297 -6.43 -8.67 -2.07
CA LYS A 297 -6.24 -7.22 -2.01
C LYS A 297 -7.54 -6.42 -2.22
N ALA A 298 -8.59 -7.08 -2.71
CA ALA A 298 -9.92 -6.51 -2.89
C ALA A 298 -10.93 -7.02 -1.85
N ALA A 299 -10.68 -8.20 -1.28
CA ALA A 299 -11.62 -8.85 -0.37
C ALA A 299 -11.70 -8.18 1.01
N GLN A 300 -12.93 -7.79 1.41
CA GLN A 300 -13.20 -7.32 2.78
C GLN A 300 -12.81 -8.36 3.83
N ALA A 301 -13.01 -9.64 3.51
CA ALA A 301 -12.71 -10.78 4.39
C ALA A 301 -11.21 -10.90 4.75
N THR A 302 -10.30 -10.26 4.01
CA THR A 302 -8.88 -10.19 4.38
C THR A 302 -8.66 -9.37 5.67
N SER A 303 -9.58 -8.45 6.00
CA SER A 303 -9.57 -7.67 7.25
C SER A 303 -10.27 -8.35 8.43
N LYS A 304 -10.59 -9.66 8.33
CA LYS A 304 -11.35 -10.34 9.39
C LYS A 304 -10.56 -10.42 10.70
N SER A 305 -11.27 -10.31 11.82
CA SER A 305 -10.65 -10.49 13.13
C SER A 305 -10.37 -11.96 13.44
N ILE A 306 -9.36 -12.22 14.26
CA ILE A 306 -8.92 -13.56 14.67
C ILE A 306 -8.71 -13.59 16.19
N PHE A 307 -8.81 -14.76 16.82
CA PHE A 307 -8.33 -14.94 18.19
C PHE A 307 -6.89 -15.42 18.22
N VAL A 308 -6.00 -14.63 18.79
CA VAL A 308 -4.60 -15.02 19.04
C VAL A 308 -4.53 -15.59 20.46
N LEU A 309 -4.32 -16.90 20.57
CA LEU A 309 -4.46 -17.66 21.82
C LEU A 309 -3.10 -18.18 22.31
N SER A 310 -2.71 -17.75 23.51
CA SER A 310 -1.44 -18.13 24.14
C SER A 310 -1.42 -19.50 24.81
N ASP A 311 -2.58 -20.14 24.99
CA ASP A 311 -2.70 -21.45 25.64
C ASP A 311 -3.44 -22.50 24.80
N LEU A 312 -3.64 -22.25 23.49
CA LEU A 312 -4.35 -23.18 22.60
C LEU A 312 -3.64 -24.54 22.53
N ASN A 313 -4.37 -25.61 22.78
CA ASN A 313 -3.88 -26.99 22.71
C ASN A 313 -5.00 -28.01 22.41
N THR A 314 -4.61 -29.27 22.21
CA THR A 314 -5.54 -30.39 21.91
C THR A 314 -6.64 -30.58 22.95
N GLY A 315 -6.40 -30.20 24.21
CA GLY A 315 -7.35 -30.36 25.31
C GLY A 315 -8.37 -29.24 25.44
N ASN A 316 -8.13 -28.06 24.86
CA ASN A 316 -9.00 -26.89 25.01
C ASN A 316 -9.53 -26.30 23.68
N VAL A 317 -9.13 -26.85 22.53
CA VAL A 317 -9.56 -26.36 21.20
C VAL A 317 -11.08 -26.25 21.05
N GLY A 318 -11.86 -27.21 21.60
CA GLY A 318 -13.32 -27.14 21.54
C GLY A 318 -13.91 -25.95 22.30
N THR A 319 -13.31 -25.57 23.44
CA THR A 319 -13.71 -24.36 24.19
C THR A 319 -13.31 -23.09 23.44
N ALA A 320 -12.11 -23.08 22.84
CA ALA A 320 -11.67 -21.98 21.97
C ALA A 320 -12.65 -21.76 20.81
N ASP A 321 -13.11 -22.82 20.15
CA ASP A 321 -14.10 -22.75 19.07
C ASP A 321 -15.42 -22.14 19.54
N GLN A 322 -15.86 -22.46 20.77
CA GLN A 322 -17.08 -21.90 21.35
C GLN A 322 -16.96 -20.39 21.60
N PHE A 323 -15.80 -19.93 22.11
CA PHE A 323 -15.54 -18.50 22.27
C PHE A 323 -15.48 -17.79 20.92
N ALA A 324 -14.78 -18.35 19.93
CA ALA A 324 -14.70 -17.82 18.57
C ALA A 324 -16.10 -17.58 17.98
N LYS A 325 -16.97 -18.60 18.03
CA LYS A 325 -18.36 -18.48 17.57
C LYS A 325 -19.17 -17.44 18.33
N SER A 326 -18.99 -17.37 19.65
CA SER A 326 -19.68 -16.39 20.49
C SER A 326 -19.30 -14.95 20.10
N ALA A 327 -18.06 -14.73 19.69
CA ALA A 327 -17.56 -13.46 19.16
C ALA A 327 -17.84 -13.23 17.66
N GLY A 328 -18.47 -14.19 16.95
CA GLY A 328 -18.63 -14.10 15.49
C GLY A 328 -17.32 -14.19 14.70
N ILE A 329 -16.28 -14.77 15.32
CA ILE A 329 -14.97 -15.01 14.71
C ILE A 329 -14.92 -16.46 14.21
N ASP A 330 -14.39 -16.64 13.00
CA ASP A 330 -14.29 -17.94 12.33
C ASP A 330 -12.86 -18.52 12.36
N MET A 331 -11.93 -17.89 13.08
CA MET A 331 -10.52 -18.29 13.10
C MET A 331 -9.89 -18.11 14.48
N ILE A 332 -9.30 -19.19 14.98
CA ILE A 332 -8.41 -19.20 16.15
C ILE A 332 -6.97 -19.38 15.68
N TYR A 333 -6.02 -18.81 16.42
CA TYR A 333 -4.63 -18.69 16.02
C TYR A 333 -3.72 -19.03 17.20
N SER A 334 -2.78 -19.94 17.02
CA SER A 334 -1.93 -20.46 18.09
C SER A 334 -0.64 -19.66 18.25
N LEU A 335 -0.41 -19.14 19.47
CA LEU A 335 0.83 -18.48 19.90
C LEU A 335 1.26 -18.91 21.32
N PRO A 336 1.50 -20.21 21.60
CA PRO A 336 2.06 -20.61 22.89
C PRO A 336 3.52 -20.12 22.98
N GLY A 337 3.81 -19.24 23.94
CA GLY A 337 5.11 -18.57 24.03
C GLY A 337 5.29 -17.50 22.97
N SER A 338 6.52 -17.29 22.49
CA SER A 338 6.83 -16.31 21.43
C SER A 338 6.83 -16.91 20.02
N ASP A 339 6.98 -18.23 19.87
CA ASP A 339 7.36 -18.82 18.58
C ASP A 339 6.22 -19.58 17.90
N GLY A 340 5.15 -19.87 18.65
CA GLY A 340 4.03 -20.69 18.19
C GLY A 340 4.14 -22.16 18.63
N PRO A 341 3.32 -23.07 18.06
CA PRO A 341 3.18 -24.45 18.55
C PRO A 341 4.32 -25.39 18.12
N TRP A 342 5.58 -24.90 18.10
CA TRP A 342 6.74 -25.64 17.61
C TRP A 342 7.64 -26.15 18.73
N ARG A 343 8.43 -27.18 18.43
CA ARG A 343 9.52 -27.64 19.29
C ARG A 343 10.74 -26.72 19.20
N ALA A 344 10.96 -26.18 18.01
CA ALA A 344 12.03 -25.27 17.64
C ALA A 344 11.68 -24.57 16.31
N ALA A 345 12.05 -23.31 16.17
CA ALA A 345 12.08 -22.60 14.90
C ALA A 345 13.27 -23.10 14.04
N GLY A 346 13.00 -23.41 12.77
CA GLY A 346 13.93 -24.13 11.87
C GLY A 346 13.22 -25.29 11.16
N HIS A 347 13.07 -26.43 11.83
CA HIS A 347 12.34 -27.57 11.25
C HIS A 347 10.82 -27.50 11.45
N TYR A 348 10.31 -26.64 12.35
CA TYR A 348 8.89 -26.44 12.63
C TYR A 348 8.13 -27.75 12.87
N GLN A 349 8.69 -28.60 13.72
CA GLN A 349 7.97 -29.78 14.22
C GLN A 349 7.00 -29.35 15.30
N PHE A 350 5.75 -29.79 15.23
CA PHE A 350 4.76 -29.47 16.27
C PHE A 350 5.20 -30.00 17.65
N ASN A 351 4.99 -29.18 18.68
CA ASN A 351 5.17 -29.58 20.07
C ASN A 351 3.90 -30.25 20.62
N SER A 352 3.90 -30.60 21.91
CA SER A 352 2.80 -31.33 22.55
C SER A 352 1.46 -30.56 22.58
N SER A 353 1.46 -29.22 22.46
CA SER A 353 0.20 -28.44 22.39
C SER A 353 -0.64 -28.84 21.17
N PHE A 354 0.00 -29.18 20.05
CA PHE A 354 -0.61 -29.68 18.82
C PHE A 354 -0.45 -31.21 18.68
N GLY A 355 -0.21 -31.90 19.79
CA GLY A 355 -0.07 -33.36 19.84
C GLY A 355 1.24 -33.92 19.29
N GLY A 356 2.23 -33.06 19.00
CA GLY A 356 3.62 -33.47 18.81
C GLY A 356 4.01 -33.95 17.41
N SER A 357 3.10 -33.94 16.43
CA SER A 357 3.33 -34.36 15.03
C SER A 357 2.32 -33.71 14.07
N ASP A 358 2.62 -33.69 12.77
CA ASP A 358 1.71 -33.16 11.74
C ASP A 358 0.37 -33.90 11.70
N ALA A 359 0.37 -35.22 11.91
CA ALA A 359 -0.85 -36.02 11.96
C ALA A 359 -1.74 -35.67 13.17
N ALA A 360 -1.12 -35.42 14.33
CA ALA A 360 -1.84 -34.98 15.51
C ALA A 360 -2.36 -33.54 15.36
N ALA A 361 -1.56 -32.64 14.79
CA ALA A 361 -1.98 -31.28 14.45
C ALA A 361 -3.18 -31.30 13.49
N THR A 362 -3.17 -32.18 12.48
CA THR A 362 -4.31 -32.39 11.57
C THR A 362 -5.58 -32.78 12.32
N THR A 363 -5.48 -33.61 13.37
CA THR A 363 -6.63 -33.97 14.21
C THR A 363 -7.21 -32.76 14.93
N LEU A 364 -6.36 -31.90 15.51
CA LEU A 364 -6.78 -30.66 16.16
C LEU A 364 -7.49 -29.74 15.16
N VAL A 365 -6.87 -29.51 14.00
CA VAL A 365 -7.43 -28.65 12.95
C VAL A 365 -8.76 -29.21 12.42
N ASN A 366 -8.87 -30.52 12.23
CA ASN A 366 -10.11 -31.16 11.80
C ASN A 366 -11.23 -31.04 12.85
N THR A 367 -10.89 -31.11 14.13
CA THR A 367 -11.83 -30.88 15.23
C THR A 367 -12.41 -29.47 15.14
N SER A 368 -11.55 -28.45 15.05
CA SER A 368 -11.98 -27.05 14.92
C SER A 368 -12.78 -26.81 13.62
N ARG A 369 -12.35 -27.41 12.50
CA ARG A 369 -13.09 -27.34 11.23
C ARG A 369 -14.48 -27.95 11.32
N SER A 370 -14.67 -29.05 12.05
CA SER A 370 -15.99 -29.65 12.26
C SER A 370 -16.93 -28.73 13.06
N ASN A 371 -16.33 -27.83 13.85
CA ASN A 371 -17.03 -26.74 14.51
C ASN A 371 -17.20 -25.51 13.59
N GLY A 372 -16.69 -25.48 12.36
CA GLY A 372 -16.77 -24.30 11.49
C GLY A 372 -15.82 -23.17 11.89
N VAL A 373 -14.73 -23.51 12.60
CA VAL A 373 -13.66 -22.58 12.97
C VAL A 373 -12.37 -23.04 12.30
N ALA A 374 -11.63 -22.09 11.74
CA ALA A 374 -10.35 -22.30 11.10
C ALA A 374 -9.21 -22.14 12.11
N VAL A 375 -8.07 -22.78 11.83
CA VAL A 375 -6.89 -22.72 12.71
C VAL A 375 -5.72 -22.08 11.96
N GLY A 376 -5.09 -21.11 12.62
CA GLY A 376 -3.79 -20.55 12.26
C GLY A 376 -2.69 -20.93 13.26
N ALA A 377 -1.44 -20.80 12.84
CA ALA A 377 -0.29 -21.01 13.70
C ALA A 377 0.78 -19.94 13.45
N HIS A 378 1.27 -19.36 14.55
CA HIS A 378 2.39 -18.42 14.51
C HIS A 378 3.69 -19.10 14.09
N THR A 379 4.57 -18.36 13.41
CA THR A 379 5.91 -18.82 13.04
C THR A 379 6.88 -17.64 13.09
N LEU A 380 8.06 -17.87 13.65
CA LEU A 380 9.24 -17.08 13.33
C LEU A 380 9.80 -17.58 12.00
N SER A 381 10.20 -16.71 11.07
CA SER A 381 10.45 -17.07 9.67
C SER A 381 11.80 -17.73 9.44
N ASN A 382 12.91 -16.98 9.58
CA ASN A 382 14.28 -17.48 9.36
C ASN A 382 15.15 -17.32 10.62
N PHE A 383 14.50 -17.38 11.79
CA PHE A 383 15.16 -17.50 13.08
C PHE A 383 15.34 -18.99 13.38
N ILE A 384 16.59 -19.45 13.46
CA ILE A 384 16.92 -20.85 13.70
C ILE A 384 17.29 -21.01 15.17
N ASP A 385 16.50 -21.78 15.90
CA ASP A 385 16.73 -21.97 17.32
C ASP A 385 18.00 -22.76 17.58
N THR A 386 18.62 -22.44 18.71
CA THR A 386 19.90 -23.06 19.08
C THR A 386 19.78 -24.55 19.38
N ASN A 387 18.57 -25.06 19.66
CA ASN A 387 18.26 -26.47 19.91
C ASN A 387 17.69 -27.20 18.68
N ASP A 388 17.49 -26.51 17.55
CA ASP A 388 17.01 -27.11 16.31
C ASP A 388 18.09 -28.00 15.66
N LEU A 389 17.66 -28.99 14.87
CA LEU A 389 18.56 -29.94 14.21
C LEU A 389 19.44 -29.29 13.13
N TYR A 390 19.14 -28.08 12.67
CA TYR A 390 20.05 -27.30 11.84
C TYR A 390 21.26 -26.77 12.62
N VAL A 391 21.20 -26.71 13.95
CA VAL A 391 22.30 -26.25 14.81
C VAL A 391 22.95 -27.44 15.54
N ARG A 392 22.19 -28.47 15.90
CA ARG A 392 22.64 -29.61 16.74
C ARG A 392 22.39 -30.99 16.12
N PRO A 393 23.24 -31.99 16.43
CA PRO A 393 24.50 -31.88 17.18
C PRO A 393 25.63 -31.27 16.34
N SER A 394 25.45 -31.16 15.02
CA SER A 394 26.40 -30.55 14.10
C SER A 394 25.69 -29.43 13.33
N PRO A 395 26.33 -28.26 13.16
CA PRO A 395 25.75 -27.17 12.41
C PRO A 395 25.57 -27.53 10.92
N SER A 396 24.43 -27.14 10.37
CA SER A 396 24.17 -27.20 8.94
C SER A 396 25.13 -26.29 8.17
N PRO A 397 25.65 -26.72 7.00
CA PRO A 397 26.41 -25.84 6.12
C PRO A 397 25.58 -24.64 5.62
N ASP A 398 24.25 -24.76 5.60
CA ASP A 398 23.31 -23.75 5.10
C ASP A 398 22.95 -22.66 6.13
N LEU A 399 23.61 -22.62 7.30
CA LEU A 399 23.50 -21.47 8.20
C LEU A 399 24.12 -20.23 7.55
N ALA A 400 23.50 -19.06 7.73
CA ALA A 400 24.03 -17.81 7.21
C ALA A 400 25.34 -17.44 7.91
N ARG A 401 26.37 -17.15 7.12
CA ARG A 401 27.71 -16.83 7.59
C ARG A 401 28.05 -15.38 7.25
N GLY A 402 28.81 -14.73 8.13
CA GLY A 402 29.47 -13.49 7.82
C GLY A 402 30.82 -13.73 7.15
N GLN A 403 31.71 -12.75 7.24
CA GLN A 403 33.07 -12.86 6.74
C GLN A 403 33.87 -13.96 7.46
N SER A 404 34.92 -14.43 6.79
CA SER A 404 35.77 -15.51 7.25
C SER A 404 37.26 -15.14 7.23
N ALA A 405 38.05 -15.83 8.05
CA ALA A 405 39.50 -15.80 8.03
C ALA A 405 40.05 -17.20 8.34
N THR A 406 41.30 -17.48 7.98
CA THR A 406 41.94 -18.76 8.29
C THR A 406 42.75 -18.68 9.58
N LEU A 407 42.75 -19.75 10.38
CA LEU A 407 43.64 -19.88 11.53
C LEU A 407 45.12 -19.86 11.09
N THR A 408 45.95 -19.11 11.81
CA THR A 408 47.41 -19.08 11.57
C THR A 408 48.19 -20.05 12.45
N ARG A 409 47.53 -20.60 13.47
CA ARG A 409 48.05 -21.60 14.41
C ARG A 409 46.98 -22.66 14.65
N PRO A 410 47.35 -23.91 15.00
CA PRO A 410 46.36 -24.88 15.43
C PRO A 410 45.65 -24.39 16.70
N LEU A 411 44.40 -24.76 16.87
CA LEU A 411 43.58 -24.47 18.05
C LEU A 411 43.28 -25.78 18.76
N ALA A 412 43.93 -26.07 19.89
CA ALA A 412 43.67 -27.26 20.69
C ALA A 412 42.34 -27.14 21.45
N SER A 413 41.70 -28.26 21.81
CA SER A 413 40.35 -28.25 22.44
C SER A 413 40.23 -27.47 23.76
N GLY A 414 41.33 -27.28 24.49
CA GLY A 414 41.38 -26.52 25.75
C GLY A 414 41.80 -25.05 25.61
N ASP A 415 42.17 -24.61 24.40
CA ASP A 415 42.68 -23.26 24.18
C ASP A 415 41.59 -22.20 24.37
N THR A 416 41.97 -21.10 25.02
CA THR A 416 41.11 -19.96 25.33
C THR A 416 41.40 -18.73 24.44
N SER A 417 42.28 -18.90 23.45
CA SER A 417 42.62 -17.90 22.45
C SER A 417 42.84 -18.54 21.08
N LEU A 418 42.59 -17.79 20.01
CA LEU A 418 42.91 -18.20 18.64
C LEU A 418 43.55 -17.05 17.87
N SER A 419 44.29 -17.39 16.81
CA SER A 419 44.92 -16.42 15.91
C SER A 419 44.49 -16.66 14.48
N MET A 420 44.09 -15.58 13.79
CA MET A 420 43.61 -15.62 12.41
C MET A 420 44.43 -14.69 11.53
N ALA A 421 44.43 -14.97 10.22
CA ALA A 421 45.18 -14.20 9.24
C ALA A 421 44.74 -12.73 9.12
N ASN A 422 43.50 -12.41 9.50
CA ASN A 422 42.96 -11.04 9.55
C ASN A 422 41.72 -10.97 10.47
N CYS A 423 41.22 -9.76 10.72
CA CYS A 423 40.09 -9.50 11.62
C CYS A 423 38.71 -9.46 10.93
N ALA A 424 38.58 -9.89 9.66
CA ALA A 424 37.32 -9.79 8.91
C ALA A 424 36.10 -10.40 9.64
N PRO A 425 36.18 -11.59 10.27
CA PRO A 425 35.07 -12.16 11.05
C PRO A 425 34.65 -11.34 12.28
N LEU A 426 35.50 -10.41 12.73
CA LEU A 426 35.30 -9.65 13.96
C LEU A 426 34.80 -8.22 13.71
N ALA A 427 34.59 -7.85 12.44
CA ALA A 427 34.02 -6.56 12.10
C ALA A 427 32.66 -6.35 12.81
N GLY A 428 32.44 -5.15 13.33
CA GLY A 428 31.20 -4.77 14.00
C GLY A 428 30.01 -4.72 13.04
N GLY A 429 28.79 -4.73 13.59
CA GLY A 429 27.55 -4.64 12.81
C GLY A 429 26.75 -5.94 12.67
N LEU A 430 27.21 -7.04 13.29
CA LEU A 430 26.39 -8.24 13.52
C LEU A 430 26.18 -8.48 15.02
N GLN A 431 25.00 -8.98 15.38
CA GLN A 431 24.65 -9.31 16.76
C GLN A 431 25.55 -10.42 17.33
N GLY A 432 25.82 -10.32 18.64
CA GLY A 432 26.58 -11.33 19.39
C GLY A 432 28.09 -11.28 19.19
N LYS A 433 28.81 -12.26 19.74
CA LYS A 433 30.26 -12.46 19.58
C LYS A 433 30.53 -13.95 19.38
N ARG A 434 30.07 -14.50 18.25
CA ARG A 434 30.12 -15.93 17.98
C ARG A 434 30.86 -16.23 16.68
N LEU A 435 31.68 -17.27 16.73
CA LEU A 435 32.48 -17.81 15.63
C LEU A 435 32.09 -19.27 15.39
N LEU A 436 32.30 -19.74 14.17
CA LEU A 436 32.18 -21.14 13.77
C LEU A 436 33.51 -21.57 13.15
N VAL A 437 34.14 -22.61 13.70
CA VAL A 437 35.34 -23.24 13.15
C VAL A 437 35.03 -24.69 12.90
N ASP A 438 35.11 -25.12 11.63
CA ASP A 438 34.59 -26.41 11.19
C ASP A 438 33.13 -26.62 11.65
N ASN A 439 32.90 -27.47 12.66
CA ASN A 439 31.60 -27.76 13.27
C ASN A 439 31.49 -27.26 14.72
N GLU A 440 32.46 -26.50 15.22
CA GLU A 440 32.46 -25.98 16.58
C GLU A 440 32.01 -24.52 16.63
N PHE A 441 31.03 -24.21 17.49
CA PHE A 441 30.68 -22.84 17.84
C PHE A 441 31.50 -22.35 19.03
N LEU A 442 32.06 -21.16 18.91
CA LEU A 442 32.84 -20.49 19.94
C LEU A 442 32.25 -19.11 20.23
N THR A 443 32.32 -18.66 21.49
CA THR A 443 32.16 -17.23 21.81
C THR A 443 33.47 -16.62 22.25
N TYR A 444 33.58 -15.30 22.19
CA TYR A 444 34.78 -14.57 22.59
C TYR A 444 34.44 -13.27 23.31
N THR A 445 35.36 -12.79 24.16
CA THR A 445 35.17 -11.54 24.91
C THR A 445 35.99 -10.39 24.34
N GLY A 446 37.22 -10.67 23.88
CA GLY A 446 38.16 -9.68 23.37
C GLY A 446 38.83 -10.07 22.05
N SER A 447 39.35 -9.06 21.35
CA SER A 447 40.18 -9.25 20.16
C SER A 447 41.13 -8.08 19.95
N SER A 448 42.29 -8.34 19.36
CA SER A 448 43.29 -7.32 19.02
C SER A 448 44.05 -7.71 17.74
N THR A 449 44.62 -6.72 17.06
CA THR A 449 45.53 -6.95 15.93
C THR A 449 46.97 -6.96 16.46
N VAL A 450 47.70 -8.04 16.19
CA VAL A 450 49.09 -8.22 16.63
C VAL A 450 49.91 -8.76 15.46
N GLY A 451 50.92 -8.01 15.01
CA GLY A 451 51.81 -8.46 13.93
C GLY A 451 51.13 -8.75 12.59
N GLY A 452 50.01 -8.07 12.29
CA GLY A 452 49.21 -8.31 11.08
C GLY A 452 48.18 -9.45 11.19
N GLU A 453 48.23 -10.23 12.28
CA GLU A 453 47.23 -11.24 12.61
C GLU A 453 46.15 -10.66 13.53
N CYS A 454 45.01 -11.34 13.57
CA CYS A 454 43.96 -11.07 14.55
C CYS A 454 44.00 -12.10 15.66
N GLN A 455 44.24 -11.66 16.89
CA GLN A 455 44.17 -12.49 18.08
C GLN A 455 42.82 -12.31 18.75
N VAL A 456 42.18 -13.43 19.11
CA VAL A 456 40.90 -13.46 19.83
C VAL A 456 41.16 -14.12 21.19
N THR A 457 40.61 -13.54 22.25
CA THR A 457 40.82 -13.99 23.63
C THR A 457 39.50 -14.20 24.36
N GLY A 458 39.57 -14.96 25.47
CA GLY A 458 38.41 -15.33 26.27
C GLY A 458 37.46 -16.23 25.50
N LEU A 459 38.00 -17.18 24.73
CA LEU A 459 37.20 -18.15 24.01
C LEU A 459 36.44 -19.05 24.98
N ALA A 460 35.12 -19.11 24.83
CA ALA A 460 34.34 -20.22 25.36
C ALA A 460 34.06 -21.21 24.23
N ARG A 461 34.47 -22.45 24.46
CA ARG A 461 34.40 -23.59 23.52
C ARG A 461 33.06 -24.31 23.62
N ALA A 462 32.79 -25.23 22.69
CA ALA A 462 31.63 -26.13 22.74
C ALA A 462 30.27 -25.41 22.93
N GLN A 463 30.10 -24.24 22.31
CA GLN A 463 28.86 -23.47 22.43
C GLN A 463 27.75 -24.11 21.58
N TRP A 464 26.49 -23.83 21.93
CA TRP A 464 25.32 -24.38 21.23
C TRP A 464 25.36 -25.91 21.05
N SER A 465 25.88 -26.63 22.05
CA SER A 465 26.08 -28.09 22.04
C SER A 465 26.95 -28.65 20.92
N SER A 466 27.76 -27.82 20.28
CA SER A 466 28.91 -28.32 19.53
C SER A 466 29.96 -28.93 20.47
N ALA A 467 30.93 -29.66 19.93
CA ALA A 467 32.01 -30.27 20.70
C ALA A 467 33.30 -29.46 20.59
N ALA A 468 34.01 -29.30 21.72
CA ALA A 468 35.35 -28.72 21.72
C ALA A 468 36.35 -29.71 21.12
N VAL A 469 36.93 -29.37 19.96
CA VAL A 469 37.88 -30.23 19.25
C VAL A 469 39.15 -29.49 18.88
N SER A 470 40.18 -30.23 18.46
CA SER A 470 41.38 -29.59 17.90
C SER A 470 41.14 -29.21 16.44
N HIS A 471 41.47 -27.98 16.07
CA HIS A 471 41.42 -27.48 14.69
C HIS A 471 42.83 -27.27 14.15
N SER A 472 43.04 -27.60 12.87
CA SER A 472 44.33 -27.43 12.23
C SER A 472 44.63 -25.97 11.93
N THR A 473 45.91 -25.65 11.71
CA THR A 473 46.29 -24.45 10.96
C THR A 473 45.51 -24.40 9.65
N ALA A 474 45.18 -23.19 9.18
CA ALA A 474 44.38 -22.91 8.00
C ALA A 474 42.89 -23.31 8.07
N ALA A 475 42.39 -23.89 9.18
CA ALA A 475 40.96 -24.07 9.36
C ALA A 475 40.23 -22.72 9.24
N THR A 476 39.05 -22.74 8.62
CA THR A 476 38.32 -21.49 8.33
C THR A 476 37.45 -21.11 9.53
N VAL A 477 37.66 -19.90 10.01
CA VAL A 477 36.84 -19.27 11.05
C VAL A 477 35.81 -18.38 10.37
N HIS A 478 34.54 -18.69 10.57
CA HIS A 478 33.42 -17.88 10.09
C HIS A 478 32.83 -17.07 11.22
N ARG A 479 32.40 -15.84 10.91
CA ARG A 479 31.44 -15.12 11.74
C ARG A 479 30.06 -15.78 11.59
N VAL A 480 29.38 -16.03 12.71
CA VAL A 480 27.98 -16.52 12.70
C VAL A 480 27.04 -15.32 12.69
N GLN A 481 26.04 -15.32 11.80
CA GLN A 481 24.96 -14.35 11.86
C GLN A 481 23.90 -14.81 12.86
N MET A 482 23.47 -13.90 13.73
CA MET A 482 22.58 -14.21 14.84
C MET A 482 21.37 -13.27 14.87
N ASN A 483 20.26 -13.80 15.37
CA ASN A 483 19.00 -13.10 15.54
C ASN A 483 18.86 -12.45 16.93
N GLY A 484 17.85 -11.58 17.05
CA GLY A 484 17.47 -10.90 18.30
C GLY A 484 17.19 -11.83 19.49
N TYR A 485 16.72 -13.04 19.19
CA TYR A 485 16.31 -14.08 20.13
C TYR A 485 17.46 -15.03 20.53
N GLY A 486 18.68 -14.75 20.05
CA GLY A 486 19.87 -15.53 20.39
C GLY A 486 20.07 -16.81 19.58
N GLY A 487 19.27 -17.03 18.53
CA GLY A 487 19.45 -18.08 17.52
C GLY A 487 20.29 -17.64 16.32
N ALA A 488 20.40 -18.50 15.31
CA ALA A 488 21.10 -18.23 14.05
C ALA A 488 20.13 -17.76 12.95
N TYR A 489 20.68 -17.31 11.82
CA TYR A 489 19.94 -17.15 10.56
C TYR A 489 20.25 -18.30 9.59
N GLY A 490 19.29 -18.63 8.74
CA GLY A 490 19.53 -19.49 7.58
C GLY A 490 19.95 -18.74 6.33
N ASP A 491 20.81 -19.38 5.54
CA ASP A 491 21.18 -18.99 4.19
C ASP A 491 20.10 -19.46 3.18
N LEU A 492 20.25 -19.13 1.90
CA LEU A 492 19.21 -19.27 0.88
C LEU A 492 18.62 -20.68 0.76
N ASN A 493 19.45 -21.73 0.81
CA ASN A 493 18.97 -23.11 0.74
C ASN A 493 18.08 -23.47 1.93
N MET A 494 18.42 -22.97 3.11
CA MET A 494 17.62 -23.19 4.31
C MET A 494 16.34 -22.35 4.28
N ILE A 495 16.40 -21.12 3.78
CA ILE A 495 15.20 -20.30 3.50
C ILE A 495 14.24 -21.07 2.59
N ASP A 496 14.74 -21.66 1.50
CA ASP A 496 13.93 -22.48 0.58
C ASP A 496 13.36 -23.75 1.26
N ALA A 497 14.16 -24.40 2.12
CA ALA A 497 13.72 -25.57 2.88
C ALA A 497 12.61 -25.23 3.88
N ILE A 498 12.71 -24.08 4.56
CA ILE A 498 11.68 -23.58 5.47
C ILE A 498 10.41 -23.21 4.71
N ALA A 499 10.53 -22.51 3.57
CA ALA A 499 9.39 -22.20 2.70
C ALA A 499 8.64 -23.47 2.28
N THR A 500 9.39 -24.53 1.92
CA THR A 500 8.86 -25.85 1.59
C THR A 500 8.19 -26.52 2.79
N ARG A 501 8.77 -26.40 3.99
CA ARG A 501 8.20 -26.92 5.23
C ARG A 501 6.87 -26.22 5.56
N PHE A 502 6.81 -24.90 5.45
CA PHE A 502 5.59 -24.12 5.62
C PHE A 502 4.49 -24.57 4.67
N ALA A 503 4.78 -24.65 3.37
CA ALA A 503 3.82 -25.15 2.38
C ALA A 503 3.34 -26.57 2.72
N THR A 504 4.25 -27.46 3.14
CA THR A 504 3.92 -28.83 3.54
C THR A 504 2.95 -28.86 4.72
N ILE A 505 3.20 -28.06 5.76
CA ILE A 505 2.30 -27.95 6.92
C ILE A 505 0.92 -27.49 6.48
N TRP A 506 0.83 -26.42 5.68
CA TRP A 506 -0.46 -25.87 5.25
C TRP A 506 -1.25 -26.85 4.38
N ASN A 507 -0.57 -27.55 3.47
CA ASN A 507 -1.18 -28.53 2.57
C ASN A 507 -1.68 -29.78 3.30
N THR A 508 -0.98 -30.22 4.36
CA THR A 508 -1.28 -31.52 5.02
C THR A 508 -2.17 -31.38 6.24
N THR A 509 -2.01 -30.32 7.03
CA THR A 509 -2.80 -30.11 8.26
C THR A 509 -4.10 -29.37 8.02
N GLY A 510 -4.15 -28.57 6.94
CA GLY A 510 -5.26 -27.67 6.65
C GLY A 510 -5.32 -26.43 7.54
N ILE A 511 -4.18 -26.03 8.12
CA ILE A 511 -3.96 -24.68 8.67
C ILE A 511 -4.17 -23.65 7.57
N THR A 512 -4.88 -22.57 7.90
CA THR A 512 -5.26 -21.53 6.92
C THR A 512 -4.81 -20.13 7.31
N ALA A 513 -3.98 -19.99 8.35
CA ALA A 513 -3.36 -18.71 8.65
C ALA A 513 -1.98 -18.85 9.30
N THR A 514 -1.14 -17.85 9.06
CA THR A 514 0.20 -17.75 9.63
C THR A 514 0.69 -16.29 9.66
N SER A 515 1.80 -16.05 10.32
CA SER A 515 2.54 -14.79 10.25
C SER A 515 3.96 -15.11 9.85
N PHE A 516 4.47 -14.42 8.83
CA PHE A 516 5.91 -14.38 8.57
C PHE A 516 6.55 -13.38 9.55
N ASP A 517 6.60 -13.75 10.83
CA ASP A 517 7.28 -12.95 11.84
C ASP A 517 8.80 -13.17 11.76
N GLY A 518 9.61 -12.21 12.17
CA GLY A 518 11.06 -12.26 11.99
C GLY A 518 11.52 -12.33 10.53
N LEU A 519 10.67 -11.97 9.56
CA LEU A 519 10.95 -12.10 8.12
C LEU A 519 12.18 -11.29 7.67
N GLU A 520 12.53 -10.22 8.39
CA GLU A 520 13.76 -9.47 8.18
C GLU A 520 15.01 -10.35 8.17
N SER A 521 15.04 -11.45 8.92
CA SER A 521 16.19 -12.38 8.91
C SER A 521 16.46 -13.00 7.55
N ALA A 522 15.44 -13.18 6.71
CA ALA A 522 15.64 -13.66 5.36
C ALA A 522 16.37 -12.61 4.50
N SER A 523 16.13 -11.32 4.75
CA SER A 523 16.90 -10.22 4.15
C SER A 523 18.28 -10.08 4.76
N ASP A 524 18.37 -10.08 6.10
CA ASP A 524 19.58 -9.82 6.87
C ASP A 524 20.62 -10.91 6.74
N SER A 525 20.24 -12.11 6.27
CA SER A 525 21.17 -13.16 5.80
C SER A 525 22.10 -12.71 4.66
N GLY A 526 21.84 -11.53 4.06
CA GLY A 526 22.61 -10.91 2.98
C GLY A 526 21.87 -10.90 1.64
N TRP A 527 20.77 -11.63 1.52
CA TRP A 527 20.00 -11.76 0.28
C TRP A 527 19.01 -10.62 0.03
N GLY A 528 18.78 -9.72 0.98
CA GLY A 528 17.91 -8.56 0.78
C GLY A 528 16.46 -8.95 0.45
N GLN A 529 15.84 -8.25 -0.50
CA GLN A 529 14.47 -8.57 -0.92
C GLN A 529 14.36 -9.96 -1.52
N TYR A 530 15.42 -10.42 -2.19
CA TYR A 530 15.42 -11.73 -2.81
C TYR A 530 15.26 -12.84 -1.77
N GLY A 531 15.90 -12.74 -0.61
CA GLY A 531 15.74 -13.72 0.48
C GLY A 531 14.31 -13.80 1.00
N MET A 532 13.67 -12.64 1.24
CA MET A 532 12.26 -12.60 1.66
C MET A 532 11.31 -13.15 0.58
N ALA A 533 11.57 -12.84 -0.69
CA ALA A 533 10.79 -13.35 -1.82
C ALA A 533 10.86 -14.88 -1.91
N ARG A 534 12.07 -15.45 -1.75
CA ARG A 534 12.26 -16.91 -1.72
C ARG A 534 11.48 -17.59 -0.60
N MET A 535 11.41 -16.96 0.57
CA MET A 535 10.58 -17.45 1.68
C MET A 535 9.08 -17.39 1.34
N VAL A 536 8.56 -16.19 1.06
CA VAL A 536 7.12 -15.95 0.93
C VAL A 536 6.57 -16.55 -0.36
N ASN A 537 7.11 -16.14 -1.51
CA ASN A 537 6.61 -16.58 -2.81
C ASN A 537 6.90 -18.06 -3.02
N GLY A 538 8.03 -18.57 -2.51
CA GLY A 538 8.38 -19.99 -2.55
C GLY A 538 7.41 -20.88 -1.78
N ALA A 539 6.90 -20.40 -0.63
CA ALA A 539 5.89 -21.14 0.14
C ALA A 539 4.52 -21.12 -0.58
N PHE A 540 4.08 -19.96 -1.09
CA PHE A 540 2.80 -19.85 -1.81
C PHE A 540 2.78 -20.63 -3.13
N ALA A 541 3.90 -20.66 -3.86
CA ALA A 541 4.02 -21.41 -5.12
C ALA A 541 3.82 -22.93 -4.94
N GLN A 542 4.06 -23.45 -3.74
CA GLN A 542 3.93 -24.87 -3.39
C GLN A 542 2.58 -25.21 -2.73
N ARG A 543 1.68 -24.23 -2.54
CA ARG A 543 0.38 -24.46 -1.89
C ARG A 543 -0.64 -25.02 -2.88
N HIS A 544 -1.40 -26.04 -2.45
CA HIS A 544 -2.42 -26.69 -3.28
C HIS A 544 -3.71 -25.87 -3.31
N ALA A 545 -4.21 -25.48 -2.15
CA ALA A 545 -5.34 -24.55 -2.05
C ALA A 545 -4.83 -23.14 -2.27
N GLN A 546 -5.55 -22.32 -3.04
CA GLN A 546 -5.20 -20.93 -3.32
C GLN A 546 -6.20 -19.94 -2.72
N ASP A 547 -7.28 -20.45 -2.11
CA ASP A 547 -8.32 -19.68 -1.44
C ASP A 547 -8.25 -19.81 0.09
N GLY A 548 -8.75 -18.79 0.79
CA GLY A 548 -9.04 -18.81 2.22
C GLY A 548 -7.83 -18.77 3.16
N PHE A 549 -6.63 -18.40 2.69
CA PHE A 549 -5.43 -18.33 3.53
C PHE A 549 -5.04 -16.91 3.88
N ILE A 550 -4.87 -16.64 5.18
CA ILE A 550 -4.42 -15.33 5.67
C ILE A 550 -2.95 -15.41 6.10
N SER A 551 -2.11 -14.59 5.50
CA SER A 551 -0.73 -14.37 5.98
C SER A 551 -0.55 -12.96 6.53
N GLU A 552 0.08 -12.86 7.69
CA GLU A 552 0.62 -11.63 8.28
C GLU A 552 2.14 -11.56 8.10
N THR A 553 2.77 -10.45 8.50
CA THR A 553 4.22 -10.26 8.35
C THR A 553 4.79 -9.25 9.35
N SER A 554 6.04 -9.45 9.78
CA SER A 554 6.86 -8.41 10.45
C SER A 554 7.40 -7.37 9.46
N ARG A 555 7.55 -7.74 8.18
CA ARG A 555 8.13 -6.88 7.12
C ARG A 555 7.32 -6.93 5.84
N MET A 556 6.88 -5.78 5.36
CA MET A 556 6.28 -5.63 4.04
C MET A 556 7.33 -5.10 3.06
N GLY A 557 7.27 -5.55 1.79
CA GLY A 557 8.14 -5.08 0.73
C GLY A 557 7.60 -5.42 -0.65
N SER A 558 8.15 -4.78 -1.69
CA SER A 558 7.61 -4.89 -3.06
C SER A 558 7.60 -6.30 -3.65
N ASN A 559 8.61 -7.12 -3.35
CA ASN A 559 8.73 -8.47 -3.92
C ASN A 559 7.77 -9.50 -3.30
N ILE A 560 7.27 -9.22 -2.09
CA ILE A 560 6.42 -10.12 -1.30
C ILE A 560 4.98 -9.62 -1.17
N TRP A 561 4.70 -8.40 -1.64
CA TRP A 561 3.40 -7.75 -1.50
C TRP A 561 2.26 -8.58 -2.11
N ASP A 562 2.47 -9.24 -3.27
CA ASP A 562 1.39 -10.00 -3.93
C ASP A 562 0.98 -11.23 -3.12
N GLY A 563 1.96 -11.92 -2.51
CA GLY A 563 1.74 -13.10 -1.68
C GLY A 563 1.09 -12.77 -0.35
N LEU A 564 1.53 -11.70 0.31
CA LEU A 564 1.09 -11.38 1.68
C LEU A 564 -0.33 -10.80 1.72
N SER A 565 -1.21 -11.40 2.51
CA SER A 565 -2.59 -10.91 2.71
C SER A 565 -2.66 -9.53 3.34
N ARG A 566 -1.99 -9.35 4.48
CA ARG A 566 -2.06 -8.12 5.28
C ARG A 566 -0.81 -7.94 6.15
N ALA A 567 -0.71 -6.79 6.79
CA ALA A 567 0.14 -6.57 7.95
C ALA A 567 -0.76 -6.32 9.17
N SER A 568 -0.28 -6.65 10.37
CA SER A 568 -1.06 -6.54 11.61
C SER A 568 -0.20 -6.05 12.76
N TRP A 569 0.51 -4.95 12.51
CA TRP A 569 1.40 -4.34 13.50
C TRP A 569 0.62 -3.66 14.62
N GLY A 570 0.88 -4.11 15.84
CA GLY A 570 0.29 -3.60 17.09
C GLY A 570 1.02 -4.11 18.34
N GLU A 571 1.79 -5.20 18.21
CA GLU A 571 2.50 -5.88 19.32
C GLU A 571 3.82 -5.21 19.77
N VAL A 572 4.37 -4.27 19.01
CA VAL A 572 5.70 -3.68 19.30
C VAL A 572 5.64 -2.76 20.53
N GLY A 573 5.71 -3.36 21.73
CA GLY A 573 5.57 -2.67 23.00
C GLY A 573 4.20 -2.00 23.17
N ALA A 574 4.15 -0.86 23.87
CA ALA A 574 2.93 -0.06 23.99
C ALA A 574 2.66 0.74 22.70
N THR A 575 2.16 0.08 21.65
CA THR A 575 1.75 0.76 20.40
C THR A 575 0.56 1.69 20.70
N SER A 576 0.76 2.99 20.54
CA SER A 576 -0.31 3.98 20.74
C SER A 576 -1.34 3.92 19.60
N MET A 577 -2.58 4.34 19.85
CA MET A 577 -3.60 4.44 18.80
C MET A 577 -3.19 5.41 17.67
N ASN A 578 -2.40 6.44 17.96
CA ASN A 578 -1.83 7.32 16.93
C ASN A 578 -0.91 6.54 15.98
N GLN A 579 -0.11 5.62 16.51
CA GLN A 579 0.71 4.75 15.67
C GLN A 579 -0.15 3.77 14.87
N VAL A 580 -1.23 3.25 15.43
CA VAL A 580 -2.20 2.42 14.69
C VAL A 580 -2.81 3.20 13.51
N PHE A 581 -3.12 4.48 13.69
CA PHE A 581 -3.56 5.36 12.59
C PHE A 581 -2.49 5.53 11.51
N LEU A 582 -1.22 5.75 11.89
CA LEU A 582 -0.11 5.82 10.94
C LEU A 582 0.08 4.50 10.18
N ASN A 583 0.01 3.35 10.88
CA ASN A 583 0.07 2.03 10.26
C ASN A 583 -1.05 1.84 9.23
N ASN A 584 -2.29 2.27 9.55
CA ASN A 584 -3.42 2.16 8.62
C ASN A 584 -3.33 3.13 7.43
N ALA A 585 -2.73 4.31 7.61
CA ALA A 585 -2.42 5.20 6.49
C ALA A 585 -1.43 4.52 5.51
N TYR A 586 -0.41 3.83 6.03
CA TYR A 586 0.49 3.02 5.22
C TYR A 586 -0.24 1.86 4.53
N TYR A 587 -1.11 1.13 5.23
CA TYR A 587 -1.90 0.04 4.65
C TYR A 587 -2.75 0.52 3.47
N GLN A 588 -3.48 1.63 3.65
CA GLN A 588 -4.31 2.21 2.60
C GLN A 588 -3.49 2.65 1.38
N ALA A 589 -2.36 3.34 1.61
CA ALA A 589 -1.46 3.76 0.53
C ALA A 589 -0.88 2.56 -0.24
N ASN A 590 -0.77 1.40 0.40
CA ASN A 590 -0.27 0.16 -0.19
C ASN A 590 -1.37 -0.82 -0.63
N HIS A 591 -2.64 -0.41 -0.64
CA HIS A 591 -3.78 -1.28 -0.97
C HIS A 591 -3.83 -2.58 -0.15
N LEU A 592 -3.53 -2.47 1.15
CA LEU A 592 -3.69 -3.51 2.15
C LEU A 592 -4.96 -3.24 2.97
N PRO A 593 -5.62 -4.29 3.49
CA PRO A 593 -6.78 -4.10 4.37
C PRO A 593 -6.36 -3.40 5.67
N GLY A 594 -7.30 -2.66 6.27
CA GLY A 594 -7.09 -2.06 7.59
C GLY A 594 -6.96 -3.12 8.68
N MET A 595 -6.07 -2.89 9.64
CA MET A 595 -5.86 -3.75 10.81
C MET A 595 -5.46 -2.91 12.02
N LEU A 596 -6.02 -3.20 13.20
CA LEU A 596 -5.59 -2.62 14.47
C LEU A 596 -4.28 -3.22 14.98
N GLY A 597 -3.87 -4.34 14.39
CA GLY A 597 -2.80 -5.20 14.89
C GLY A 597 -3.32 -6.19 15.92
N TRP A 598 -2.40 -6.70 16.74
CA TRP A 598 -2.76 -7.57 17.86
C TRP A 598 -3.06 -6.72 19.10
N ILE A 599 -4.26 -6.89 19.66
CA ILE A 599 -4.79 -6.10 20.79
C ILE A 599 -5.27 -7.03 21.90
N ALA A 600 -5.01 -6.65 23.15
CA ALA A 600 -5.39 -7.47 24.30
C ALA A 600 -6.92 -7.56 24.49
N LEU A 601 -7.42 -8.76 24.77
CA LEU A 601 -8.80 -9.02 25.16
C LEU A 601 -8.85 -9.98 26.37
N PRO A 602 -8.41 -9.55 27.56
CA PRO A 602 -8.49 -10.39 28.75
C PRO A 602 -9.96 -10.56 29.17
N GLY A 603 -10.31 -11.74 29.70
CA GLY A 603 -11.71 -12.05 30.07
C GLY A 603 -12.30 -11.15 31.15
N ASN A 604 -11.46 -10.40 31.88
CA ASN A 604 -11.84 -9.40 32.88
C ASN A 604 -11.77 -7.95 32.37
N ALA A 605 -11.59 -7.72 31.06
CA ALA A 605 -11.57 -6.36 30.50
C ALA A 605 -12.91 -5.64 30.76
N GLY A 606 -12.83 -4.32 30.92
CA GLY A 606 -14.02 -3.48 30.98
C GLY A 606 -14.64 -3.29 29.59
N LEU A 607 -15.96 -3.48 29.48
CA LEU A 607 -16.70 -3.37 28.21
C LEU A 607 -16.38 -2.08 27.44
N ARG A 608 -16.40 -0.92 28.12
CA ARG A 608 -16.11 0.37 27.48
C ARG A 608 -14.75 0.40 26.78
N ALA A 609 -13.71 -0.14 27.40
CA ALA A 609 -12.36 -0.12 26.81
C ALA A 609 -12.28 -0.98 25.53
N VAL A 610 -13.01 -2.10 25.53
CA VAL A 610 -13.14 -2.96 24.34
C VAL A 610 -13.95 -2.25 23.26
N GLU A 611 -15.09 -1.64 23.59
CA GLU A 611 -15.91 -0.91 22.63
C GLU A 611 -15.21 0.33 22.06
N ASP A 612 -14.40 1.05 22.86
CA ASP A 612 -13.57 2.14 22.38
C ASP A 612 -12.63 1.65 21.28
N THR A 613 -11.99 0.49 21.47
CA THR A 613 -11.09 -0.11 20.49
C THR A 613 -11.84 -0.60 19.24
N LEU A 614 -12.99 -1.25 19.43
CA LEU A 614 -13.86 -1.71 18.34
C LEU A 614 -14.40 -0.53 17.51
N ALA A 615 -14.73 0.60 18.14
CA ALA A 615 -15.11 1.82 17.45
C ALA A 615 -13.94 2.33 16.60
N ARG A 616 -12.71 2.42 17.11
CA ARG A 616 -11.53 2.77 16.28
C ARG A 616 -11.36 1.82 15.10
N GLY A 617 -11.55 0.51 15.33
CA GLY A 617 -11.58 -0.51 14.28
C GLY A 617 -12.63 -0.22 13.21
N ALA A 618 -13.88 0.02 13.60
CA ALA A 618 -14.95 0.40 12.68
C ALA A 618 -14.65 1.70 11.93
N GLY A 619 -14.04 2.70 12.60
CA GLY A 619 -13.63 3.96 12.02
C GLY A 619 -12.57 3.82 10.92
N LEU A 620 -11.70 2.82 11.02
CA LEU A 620 -10.66 2.50 10.03
C LEU A 620 -11.08 1.42 9.03
N ASN A 621 -12.26 0.81 9.21
CA ASN A 621 -12.63 -0.48 8.61
C ASN A 621 -11.54 -1.55 8.82
N ALA A 622 -11.04 -1.64 10.05
CA ALA A 622 -9.95 -2.52 10.46
C ALA A 622 -10.44 -3.64 11.38
N GLY A 623 -10.01 -4.87 11.11
CA GLY A 623 -10.14 -5.97 12.07
C GLY A 623 -8.97 -6.01 13.04
N ALA A 624 -8.96 -7.02 13.90
CA ALA A 624 -7.95 -7.18 14.94
C ALA A 624 -7.53 -8.64 15.16
N GLY A 625 -6.28 -8.84 15.60
CA GLY A 625 -5.90 -10.04 16.31
C GLY A 625 -6.20 -9.85 17.79
N PHE A 626 -7.27 -10.45 18.31
CA PHE A 626 -7.58 -10.34 19.74
C PHE A 626 -6.70 -11.32 20.52
N GLU A 627 -5.67 -10.78 21.18
CA GLU A 627 -4.73 -11.53 21.99
C GLU A 627 -5.34 -11.86 23.35
N THR A 628 -5.44 -13.15 23.65
CA THR A 628 -6.05 -13.66 24.89
C THR A 628 -5.64 -15.12 25.15
N SER A 629 -6.32 -15.78 26.07
CA SER A 629 -6.16 -17.20 26.36
C SER A 629 -7.51 -17.82 26.68
N VAL A 630 -7.66 -19.12 26.42
CA VAL A 630 -8.87 -19.88 26.76
C VAL A 630 -9.10 -19.82 28.28
N SER A 631 -8.04 -19.91 29.07
CA SER A 631 -8.07 -19.75 30.52
C SER A 631 -8.58 -18.38 30.98
N SER A 632 -8.12 -17.29 30.34
CA SER A 632 -8.54 -15.91 30.66
C SER A 632 -10.02 -15.69 30.37
N LEU A 633 -10.48 -16.10 29.18
CA LEU A 633 -11.90 -16.02 28.80
C LEU A 633 -12.78 -16.91 29.69
N THR A 634 -12.31 -18.08 30.08
CA THR A 634 -13.05 -18.95 31.01
C THR A 634 -13.19 -18.29 32.39
N ALA A 635 -12.12 -17.69 32.92
CA ALA A 635 -12.12 -17.02 34.21
C ALA A 635 -13.04 -15.77 34.24
N GLY A 636 -13.25 -15.12 33.10
CA GLY A 636 -14.11 -13.95 32.98
C GLY A 636 -15.61 -14.23 33.14
N GLY A 637 -16.05 -15.49 32.99
CA GLY A 637 -17.44 -15.91 33.18
C GLY A 637 -18.44 -15.03 32.40
N GLN A 638 -19.43 -14.47 33.10
CA GLN A 638 -20.46 -13.63 32.48
C GLN A 638 -19.89 -12.37 31.79
N ASN A 639 -18.78 -11.83 32.28
CA ASN A 639 -18.13 -10.69 31.63
C ASN A 639 -17.59 -11.09 30.25
N THR A 640 -17.05 -12.29 30.10
CA THR A 640 -16.61 -12.80 28.79
C THR A 640 -17.76 -12.86 27.81
N SER A 641 -18.93 -13.37 28.20
CA SER A 641 -20.12 -13.37 27.33
C SER A 641 -20.48 -11.96 26.83
N LEU A 642 -20.38 -10.95 27.71
CA LEU A 642 -20.64 -9.54 27.37
C LEU A 642 -19.61 -9.00 26.36
N LEU A 643 -18.32 -9.26 26.59
CA LEU A 643 -17.23 -8.81 25.72
C LEU A 643 -17.29 -9.46 24.33
N LEU A 644 -17.53 -10.78 24.28
CA LEU A 644 -17.61 -11.51 23.01
C LEU A 644 -18.83 -11.06 22.20
N ASP A 645 -19.98 -10.80 22.84
CA ASP A 645 -21.13 -10.24 22.12
C ASP A 645 -20.82 -8.85 21.56
N ALA A 646 -20.14 -7.97 22.31
CA ALA A 646 -19.71 -6.68 21.79
C ALA A 646 -18.82 -6.82 20.55
N VAL A 647 -17.80 -7.68 20.59
CA VAL A 647 -16.95 -7.99 19.42
C VAL A 647 -17.81 -8.44 18.23
N LYS A 648 -18.74 -9.37 18.45
CA LYS A 648 -19.65 -9.88 17.42
C LYS A 648 -20.47 -8.78 16.77
N GLN A 649 -21.09 -7.91 17.57
CA GLN A 649 -21.96 -6.85 17.04
C GLN A 649 -21.18 -5.81 16.25
N TRP A 650 -20.04 -5.35 16.78
CA TRP A 650 -19.18 -4.37 16.10
C TRP A 650 -18.58 -4.92 14.81
N GLU A 651 -18.08 -6.16 14.81
CA GLU A 651 -17.53 -6.79 13.62
C GLU A 651 -18.61 -7.05 12.56
N ALA A 652 -19.82 -7.46 12.97
CA ALA A 652 -20.94 -7.64 12.03
C ALA A 652 -21.35 -6.32 11.38
N ALA A 653 -21.47 -5.23 12.15
CA ALA A 653 -21.81 -3.90 11.64
C ALA A 653 -20.71 -3.33 10.72
N ARG A 654 -19.43 -3.52 11.07
CA ARG A 654 -18.29 -3.09 10.26
C ARG A 654 -18.24 -3.83 8.92
N ASN A 655 -18.26 -5.16 8.94
CA ASN A 655 -18.10 -5.98 7.74
C ASN A 655 -19.30 -5.94 6.78
N SER A 656 -20.45 -5.48 7.25
CA SER A 656 -21.64 -5.26 6.43
C SER A 656 -21.77 -3.84 5.87
N GLY A 657 -20.87 -2.92 6.26
CA GLY A 657 -20.92 -1.52 5.83
C GLY A 657 -22.03 -0.70 6.48
N ALA A 658 -22.46 -1.03 7.70
CA ALA A 658 -23.56 -0.35 8.38
C ALA A 658 -23.25 1.09 8.81
N PHE A 659 -21.97 1.47 8.88
CA PHE A 659 -21.54 2.80 9.32
C PHE A 659 -21.23 3.73 8.15
N THR A 660 -21.85 4.91 8.17
CA THR A 660 -21.58 6.01 7.24
C THR A 660 -20.16 6.58 7.41
N ASP A 661 -19.66 7.27 6.41
CA ASP A 661 -18.33 7.90 6.44
C ASP A 661 -18.19 8.91 7.59
N SER A 662 -19.26 9.66 7.89
CA SER A 662 -19.32 10.60 9.01
C SER A 662 -19.23 9.89 10.37
N GLN A 663 -19.94 8.78 10.54
CA GLN A 663 -19.84 7.97 11.76
C GLN A 663 -18.46 7.36 11.92
N ARG A 664 -17.87 6.81 10.84
CA ARG A 664 -16.50 6.30 10.87
C ARG A 664 -15.49 7.40 11.22
N ALA A 665 -15.72 8.64 10.80
CA ALA A 665 -14.90 9.78 11.21
C ALA A 665 -15.02 10.09 12.71
N GLN A 666 -16.24 10.12 13.24
CA GLN A 666 -16.48 10.28 14.69
C GLN A 666 -15.81 9.16 15.49
N PHE A 667 -15.85 7.93 14.99
CA PHE A 667 -15.17 6.81 15.62
C PHE A 667 -13.66 6.90 15.58
N ARG A 668 -13.01 7.76 14.79
CA ARG A 668 -11.55 7.95 14.87
C ARG A 668 -11.15 8.97 15.94
N ASP A 669 -12.09 9.81 16.38
CA ASP A 669 -11.85 10.77 17.46
C ASP A 669 -11.72 10.04 18.80
N GLN A 670 -10.50 10.05 19.34
CA GLN A 670 -10.14 9.37 20.58
C GLN A 670 -10.89 9.89 21.82
N SER A 671 -11.47 11.10 21.76
CA SER A 671 -12.26 11.69 22.85
C SER A 671 -13.69 11.16 22.94
N THR A 672 -14.16 10.44 21.91
CA THR A 672 -15.53 9.91 21.85
C THR A 672 -15.60 8.47 22.33
N HIS A 673 -16.68 8.11 23.04
CA HIS A 673 -16.97 6.75 23.47
C HIS A 673 -18.32 6.31 22.90
N TRP A 674 -18.41 5.02 22.55
CA TRP A 674 -19.57 4.49 21.82
C TRP A 674 -20.00 3.17 22.42
N HIS A 675 -21.31 2.96 22.46
CA HIS A 675 -21.94 1.69 22.80
C HIS A 675 -22.84 1.25 21.65
N LEU A 676 -22.73 -0.02 21.26
CA LEU A 676 -23.53 -0.61 20.19
C LEU A 676 -24.41 -1.73 20.75
N SER A 677 -25.72 -1.62 20.57
CA SER A 677 -26.68 -2.66 20.96
C SER A 677 -27.51 -3.13 19.77
N VAL A 678 -27.86 -4.41 19.75
CA VAL A 678 -28.59 -5.01 18.63
C VAL A 678 -30.06 -4.54 18.61
N ILE A 679 -30.55 -4.14 17.44
CA ILE A 679 -32.00 -3.94 17.19
C ILE A 679 -32.53 -5.15 16.43
N THR A 680 -31.91 -5.49 15.31
CA THR A 680 -32.20 -6.70 14.53
C THR A 680 -30.88 -7.41 14.22
N PRO A 681 -30.68 -8.66 14.69
CA PRO A 681 -29.42 -9.37 14.53
C PRO A 681 -28.87 -9.33 13.11
N GLY A 682 -27.61 -8.91 12.96
CA GLY A 682 -26.90 -8.88 11.68
C GLY A 682 -27.40 -7.84 10.66
N THR A 683 -28.39 -7.00 11.00
CA THR A 683 -29.01 -6.07 10.05
C THR A 683 -29.13 -4.64 10.57
N SER A 684 -29.42 -4.43 11.87
CA SER A 684 -29.51 -3.09 12.46
C SER A 684 -29.15 -3.05 13.94
N TRP A 685 -28.60 -1.92 14.35
CA TRP A 685 -28.10 -1.65 15.70
C TRP A 685 -28.46 -0.24 16.16
N SER A 686 -28.53 -0.06 17.48
CA SER A 686 -28.62 1.21 18.16
C SER A 686 -27.22 1.67 18.56
N LEU A 687 -26.78 2.80 18.03
CA LEU A 687 -25.49 3.42 18.29
C LEU A 687 -25.67 4.59 19.27
N GLN A 688 -25.13 4.45 20.47
CA GLN A 688 -25.21 5.44 21.54
C GLN A 688 -23.84 6.05 21.82
N GLN A 689 -23.72 7.37 21.76
CA GLN A 689 -22.51 8.06 22.24
C GLN A 689 -22.54 8.13 23.77
N ARG A 690 -21.38 7.99 24.41
CA ARG A 690 -21.21 8.10 25.87
C ARG A 690 -20.07 9.04 26.22
N ASN A 691 -20.13 9.59 27.44
CA ASN A 691 -19.01 10.32 28.03
C ASN A 691 -18.01 9.35 28.70
N ALA A 692 -16.88 9.88 29.18
CA ALA A 692 -15.84 9.07 29.84
C ALA A 692 -16.32 8.35 31.11
N SER A 693 -17.39 8.84 31.76
CA SER A 693 -18.03 8.21 32.92
C SER A 693 -19.05 7.14 32.54
N GLY A 694 -19.34 6.94 31.25
CA GLY A 694 -20.30 5.97 30.75
C GLY A 694 -21.75 6.46 30.64
N ASN A 695 -22.00 7.77 30.87
CA ASN A 695 -23.34 8.34 30.70
C ASN A 695 -23.62 8.64 29.23
N ASP A 696 -24.87 8.43 28.81
CA ASP A 696 -25.31 8.67 27.45
C ASP A 696 -25.27 10.16 27.09
N ILE A 697 -24.77 10.46 25.89
CA ILE A 697 -24.76 11.79 25.28
C ILE A 697 -25.77 11.79 24.13
N GLY A 698 -26.86 12.54 24.29
CA GLY A 698 -27.93 12.63 23.30
C GLY A 698 -28.69 11.30 23.09
N ALA A 699 -29.62 11.32 22.13
CA ALA A 699 -30.43 10.14 21.81
C ALA A 699 -29.64 9.13 20.95
N PRO A 700 -29.90 7.82 21.09
CA PRO A 700 -29.28 6.79 20.27
C PRO A 700 -29.70 6.92 18.81
N ARG A 701 -28.79 6.55 17.89
CA ARG A 701 -29.02 6.57 16.44
C ARG A 701 -29.09 5.15 15.90
N THR A 702 -30.03 4.88 14.99
CA THR A 702 -30.04 3.59 14.29
C THR A 702 -28.98 3.54 13.19
N VAL A 703 -28.22 2.45 13.15
CA VAL A 703 -27.34 2.10 12.02
C VAL A 703 -27.82 0.79 11.42
N SER A 704 -27.84 0.68 10.10
CA SER A 704 -28.39 -0.48 9.39
C SER A 704 -27.53 -0.84 8.20
N VAL A 705 -27.53 -2.13 7.85
CA VAL A 705 -26.89 -2.62 6.64
C VAL A 705 -27.56 -1.98 5.41
N PRO A 706 -26.82 -1.22 4.59
CA PRO A 706 -27.39 -0.64 3.37
C PRO A 706 -27.79 -1.74 2.38
N THR A 707 -28.82 -1.48 1.58
CA THR A 707 -29.20 -2.39 0.48
C THR A 707 -28.10 -2.39 -0.59
N PRO A 708 -27.56 -3.56 -0.98
CA PRO A 708 -26.51 -3.65 -2.00
C PRO A 708 -26.95 -3.04 -3.33
N GLY A 709 -26.13 -2.16 -3.89
CA GLY A 709 -26.44 -1.41 -5.12
C GLY A 709 -25.25 -0.65 -5.68
N PHE A 710 -25.48 -0.03 -6.84
CA PHE A 710 -24.50 0.82 -7.53
C PHE A 710 -25.05 2.26 -7.59
N PRO A 711 -24.66 3.14 -6.65
CA PRO A 711 -25.24 4.48 -6.55
C PRO A 711 -24.93 5.34 -7.78
N ASN A 712 -23.74 5.17 -8.37
CA ASN A 712 -23.35 5.85 -9.59
C ASN A 712 -23.73 4.99 -10.81
N THR A 713 -24.73 5.44 -11.55
CA THR A 713 -25.27 4.70 -12.72
C THR A 713 -24.72 5.18 -14.07
N THR A 714 -23.95 6.28 -14.05
CA THR A 714 -23.32 6.86 -15.25
C THR A 714 -21.88 6.41 -15.37
N LEU A 715 -21.46 6.03 -16.57
CA LEU A 715 -20.07 5.72 -16.92
C LEU A 715 -19.54 6.73 -17.93
N PRO A 716 -18.23 7.04 -17.91
CA PRO A 716 -17.64 7.91 -18.91
C PRO A 716 -17.84 7.30 -20.31
N GLY A 717 -17.98 8.16 -21.31
CA GLY A 717 -18.04 7.73 -22.70
C GLY A 717 -16.67 7.24 -23.20
N MET A 718 -16.68 6.36 -24.19
CA MET A 718 -15.47 5.75 -24.73
C MET A 718 -15.07 6.32 -26.09
N LYS A 719 -13.77 6.25 -26.43
CA LYS A 719 -13.25 6.59 -27.76
C LYS A 719 -12.56 5.38 -28.37
N ALA A 720 -12.96 4.99 -29.58
CA ALA A 720 -12.33 3.90 -30.32
C ALA A 720 -10.81 4.10 -30.42
N GLY A 721 -10.04 3.04 -30.18
CA GLY A 721 -8.58 3.05 -30.24
C GLY A 721 -7.88 3.81 -29.11
N LYS A 722 -8.61 4.28 -28.08
CA LYS A 722 -8.05 4.92 -26.89
C LYS A 722 -8.29 4.07 -25.66
N LEU A 723 -7.37 4.11 -24.71
CA LEU A 723 -7.58 3.46 -23.42
C LEU A 723 -8.88 3.98 -22.78
N TYR A 724 -9.61 3.08 -22.16
CA TYR A 724 -10.81 3.33 -21.38
C TYR A 724 -10.63 2.69 -20.01
N GLU A 725 -11.09 3.40 -18.99
CA GLU A 725 -11.10 2.91 -17.62
C GLU A 725 -12.29 3.51 -16.85
N ALA A 726 -13.05 2.67 -16.14
CA ALA A 726 -14.15 3.09 -15.28
C ALA A 726 -14.45 2.00 -14.24
N ARG A 727 -14.97 2.37 -13.06
CA ARG A 727 -15.44 1.40 -12.06
C ARG A 727 -16.83 1.77 -11.53
N PRO A 728 -17.84 0.93 -11.81
CA PRO A 728 -19.11 0.98 -11.10
C PRO A 728 -18.89 0.43 -9.69
N ALA A 729 -18.65 1.32 -8.73
CA ALA A 729 -18.43 0.93 -7.33
C ALA A 729 -19.75 0.50 -6.66
N ALA A 730 -19.73 -0.65 -5.99
CA ALA A 730 -20.82 -1.06 -5.11
C ALA A 730 -20.81 -0.21 -3.83
N ASN A 731 -21.97 0.02 -3.22
CA ASN A 731 -22.12 0.74 -1.94
C ASN A 731 -21.84 -0.12 -0.71
N VAL A 732 -21.58 -1.42 -0.88
CA VAL A 732 -21.34 -2.36 0.23
C VAL A 732 -20.06 -3.17 0.03
N PRO A 733 -19.33 -3.46 1.12
CA PRO A 733 -18.11 -4.27 1.06
C PRO A 733 -18.38 -5.78 0.93
N SER A 734 -19.64 -6.22 1.07
CA SER A 734 -20.02 -7.64 0.96
C SER A 734 -19.96 -8.18 -0.48
N ILE A 735 -19.80 -7.32 -1.50
CA ILE A 735 -19.64 -7.77 -2.89
C ILE A 735 -18.25 -8.37 -3.08
N ILE A 736 -18.21 -9.66 -3.41
CA ILE A 736 -16.98 -10.43 -3.59
C ILE A 736 -16.67 -10.75 -5.06
N ARG A 737 -17.63 -10.58 -5.97
CA ARG A 737 -17.42 -10.85 -7.39
C ARG A 737 -18.28 -9.94 -8.27
N TYR A 738 -17.78 -9.61 -9.45
CA TYR A 738 -18.50 -8.82 -10.46
C TYR A 738 -18.64 -9.60 -11.76
N GLU A 739 -19.86 -9.62 -12.32
CA GLU A 739 -20.18 -10.36 -13.54
C GLU A 739 -21.09 -9.56 -14.48
N ILE A 740 -20.90 -9.75 -15.78
CA ILE A 740 -21.83 -9.26 -16.80
C ILE A 740 -22.92 -10.32 -16.99
N THR A 741 -24.13 -10.06 -16.50
CA THR A 741 -25.26 -11.02 -16.53
C THR A 741 -26.30 -10.69 -17.60
N GLY A 742 -26.11 -9.61 -18.34
CA GLY A 742 -26.98 -9.21 -19.44
C GLY A 742 -26.26 -8.28 -20.41
N GLY A 743 -26.56 -8.39 -21.71
CA GLY A 743 -25.85 -7.63 -22.74
C GLY A 743 -24.37 -8.02 -22.85
N ARG A 744 -23.54 -7.10 -23.34
CA ARG A 744 -22.08 -7.31 -23.46
C ARG A 744 -21.33 -5.99 -23.31
N LEU A 745 -20.08 -6.05 -22.85
CA LEU A 745 -19.19 -4.90 -22.93
C LEU A 745 -18.84 -4.59 -24.41
N PRO A 746 -18.51 -3.32 -24.72
CA PRO A 746 -17.90 -2.97 -26.01
C PRO A 746 -16.68 -3.84 -26.32
N CYS A 747 -16.51 -4.22 -27.59
CA CYS A 747 -15.38 -5.05 -28.01
C CYS A 747 -14.04 -4.37 -27.70
N GLY A 748 -13.16 -5.07 -26.96
CA GLY A 748 -11.87 -4.56 -26.51
C GLY A 748 -11.86 -4.06 -25.06
N LEU A 749 -13.02 -3.98 -24.40
CA LEU A 749 -13.13 -3.75 -22.95
C LEU A 749 -13.34 -5.07 -22.21
N ARG A 750 -12.79 -5.15 -20.99
CA ARG A 750 -12.94 -6.29 -20.08
C ARG A 750 -13.36 -5.81 -18.69
N LEU A 751 -14.18 -6.62 -18.02
CA LEU A 751 -14.46 -6.48 -16.60
C LEU A 751 -13.40 -7.23 -15.80
N ASN A 752 -12.79 -6.56 -14.82
CA ASN A 752 -12.09 -7.24 -13.74
C ASN A 752 -13.13 -7.68 -12.71
N ALA A 753 -13.25 -8.98 -12.55
CA ALA A 753 -14.31 -9.57 -11.75
C ALA A 753 -14.05 -9.53 -10.23
N ASP A 754 -12.84 -9.16 -9.80
CA ASP A 754 -12.47 -9.00 -8.38
C ASP A 754 -12.68 -7.56 -7.90
N THR A 755 -12.46 -6.57 -8.78
CA THR A 755 -12.50 -5.13 -8.43
C THR A 755 -13.73 -4.40 -8.97
N GLY A 756 -14.39 -4.95 -10.00
CA GLY A 756 -15.46 -4.29 -10.75
C GLY A 756 -14.96 -3.27 -11.79
N GLY A 757 -13.65 -3.10 -11.94
CA GLY A 757 -13.07 -2.17 -12.91
C GLY A 757 -13.25 -2.66 -14.35
N ILE A 758 -13.72 -1.77 -15.22
CA ILE A 758 -13.85 -1.99 -16.67
C ILE A 758 -12.71 -1.27 -17.36
N THR A 759 -11.84 -2.01 -18.04
CA THR A 759 -10.64 -1.45 -18.69
C THR A 759 -10.43 -2.03 -20.08
N GLY A 760 -9.69 -1.33 -20.93
CA GLY A 760 -9.26 -1.84 -22.24
C GLY A 760 -9.23 -0.78 -23.33
N ILE A 761 -9.01 -1.21 -24.57
CA ILE A 761 -9.01 -0.33 -25.73
C ILE A 761 -10.20 -0.75 -26.60
N PRO A 762 -11.30 0.03 -26.62
CA PRO A 762 -12.46 -0.33 -27.41
C PRO A 762 -12.14 -0.18 -28.90
N THR A 763 -12.59 -1.14 -29.70
CA THR A 763 -12.39 -1.16 -31.15
C THR A 763 -13.35 -0.22 -31.88
N THR A 764 -14.47 0.13 -31.25
CA THR A 764 -15.50 1.04 -31.77
C THR A 764 -16.04 1.92 -30.65
N SER A 765 -16.63 3.07 -31.01
CA SER A 765 -17.36 3.93 -30.07
C SER A 765 -18.86 3.65 -30.06
N ALA A 766 -19.30 2.49 -30.55
CA ALA A 766 -20.72 2.15 -30.64
C ALA A 766 -21.33 1.96 -29.25
N THR A 767 -22.49 2.56 -29.00
CA THR A 767 -23.17 2.44 -27.70
C THR A 767 -23.45 0.99 -27.34
N SER A 768 -23.05 0.59 -26.13
CA SER A 768 -23.35 -0.73 -25.57
C SER A 768 -24.11 -0.60 -24.27
N ARG A 769 -25.11 -1.46 -24.10
CA ARG A 769 -25.90 -1.61 -22.88
C ARG A 769 -25.63 -2.98 -22.28
N PHE A 770 -25.32 -3.02 -20.99
CA PHE A 770 -25.04 -4.26 -20.27
C PHE A 770 -25.52 -4.18 -18.82
N THR A 771 -25.77 -5.33 -18.23
CA THR A 771 -26.17 -5.48 -16.83
C THR A 771 -25.00 -6.06 -16.05
N LEU A 772 -24.53 -5.30 -15.07
CA LEU A 772 -23.53 -5.72 -14.10
C LEU A 772 -24.23 -6.28 -12.86
N THR A 773 -23.78 -7.44 -12.40
CA THR A 773 -24.16 -8.02 -11.12
C THR A 773 -22.93 -8.05 -10.20
N GLY A 774 -23.05 -7.44 -9.03
CA GLY A 774 -22.15 -7.67 -7.90
C GLY A 774 -22.69 -8.84 -7.08
N ILE A 775 -21.95 -9.93 -6.98
CA ILE A 775 -22.31 -11.11 -6.20
C ILE A 775 -21.86 -10.90 -4.76
N GLY A 776 -22.81 -10.97 -3.84
CA GLY A 776 -22.55 -10.89 -2.41
C GLY A 776 -21.85 -12.15 -1.88
N ALA A 777 -21.10 -11.99 -0.77
CA ALA A 777 -20.62 -13.11 0.02
C ALA A 777 -21.78 -14.02 0.47
N PRO A 778 -21.51 -15.31 0.82
CA PRO A 778 -22.55 -16.23 1.27
C PRO A 778 -23.46 -15.62 2.35
N GLY A 779 -24.78 -15.67 2.13
CA GLY A 779 -25.77 -15.10 3.04
C GLY A 779 -26.04 -13.60 2.86
N THR A 780 -25.41 -12.93 1.89
CA THR A 780 -25.66 -11.51 1.60
C THR A 780 -26.31 -11.30 0.21
N PRO A 781 -27.15 -10.27 0.02
CA PRO A 781 -27.80 -10.03 -1.26
C PRO A 781 -26.85 -9.57 -2.37
N ASN A 782 -27.21 -9.85 -3.62
CA ASN A 782 -26.51 -9.34 -4.80
C ASN A 782 -26.93 -7.89 -5.13
N ALA A 783 -26.02 -7.13 -5.73
CA ALA A 783 -26.31 -5.85 -6.37
C ALA A 783 -26.47 -6.04 -7.89
N ARG A 784 -27.41 -5.34 -8.53
CA ARG A 784 -27.59 -5.41 -9.99
C ARG A 784 -27.92 -4.05 -10.58
N GLN A 785 -27.23 -3.65 -11.64
CA GLN A 785 -27.50 -2.39 -12.34
C GLN A 785 -27.25 -2.53 -13.84
N THR A 786 -28.07 -1.86 -14.65
CA THR A 786 -27.84 -1.77 -16.10
C THR A 786 -27.14 -0.45 -16.43
N PHE A 787 -26.03 -0.55 -17.14
CA PHE A 787 -25.20 0.56 -17.58
C PHE A 787 -25.27 0.72 -19.09
N THR A 788 -25.01 1.94 -19.54
CA THR A 788 -24.82 2.26 -20.96
C THR A 788 -23.49 2.97 -21.12
N ILE A 789 -22.62 2.46 -21.99
CA ILE A 789 -21.39 3.13 -22.41
C ILE A 789 -21.59 3.56 -23.86
N GLY A 790 -21.65 4.86 -24.08
CA GLY A 790 -21.73 5.47 -25.41
C GLY A 790 -20.38 5.97 -25.90
N ALA A 791 -20.36 6.52 -27.11
CA ALA A 791 -19.25 7.34 -27.56
C ALA A 791 -19.01 8.49 -26.56
N ALA A 792 -17.75 8.80 -26.27
CA ALA A 792 -17.41 10.05 -25.62
C ALA A 792 -17.96 11.18 -26.48
N THR A 793 -18.87 11.97 -25.92
CA THR A 793 -19.30 13.21 -26.56
C THR A 793 -18.07 14.07 -26.80
N PRO A 794 -17.95 14.75 -27.95
CA PRO A 794 -17.01 15.85 -28.06
C PRO A 794 -17.20 16.74 -26.84
N PRO A 795 -16.12 17.29 -26.24
CA PRO A 795 -16.34 18.35 -25.27
C PRO A 795 -17.28 19.35 -25.94
N SER A 796 -18.45 19.61 -25.32
CA SER A 796 -19.23 20.78 -25.71
C SER A 796 -18.27 21.96 -25.75
N PRO A 797 -18.42 22.93 -26.68
CA PRO A 797 -17.68 24.18 -26.57
C PRO A 797 -17.82 24.63 -25.11
N PRO A 798 -16.71 24.96 -24.42
CA PRO A 798 -16.71 25.12 -22.98
C PRO A 798 -17.80 26.12 -22.60
N THR A 799 -18.87 25.61 -21.99
CA THR A 799 -19.79 26.44 -21.21
C THR A 799 -18.94 27.05 -20.10
N ALA A 800 -19.04 28.36 -19.89
CA ALA A 800 -18.22 29.13 -18.94
C ALA A 800 -17.83 28.30 -17.69
N GLY A 801 -16.54 27.97 -17.56
CA GLY A 801 -16.03 27.15 -16.47
C GLY A 801 -16.17 27.84 -15.13
N THR A 802 -16.79 27.17 -14.16
CA THR A 802 -16.98 27.66 -12.80
C THR A 802 -15.66 27.67 -12.03
N LEU A 803 -15.26 28.85 -11.55
CA LEU A 803 -14.26 28.98 -10.50
C LEU A 803 -14.90 28.60 -9.15
N SER A 804 -14.24 27.79 -8.32
CA SER A 804 -14.77 27.33 -7.03
C SER A 804 -13.78 27.54 -5.89
N LEU A 805 -14.28 28.10 -4.78
CA LEU A 805 -13.52 28.35 -3.56
C LEU A 805 -13.59 27.21 -2.54
N THR A 806 -14.41 26.19 -2.78
CA THR A 806 -14.81 25.23 -1.72
C THR A 806 -13.64 24.50 -1.07
N SER A 807 -12.60 24.15 -1.82
CA SER A 807 -11.41 23.49 -1.27
C SER A 807 -10.43 24.45 -0.59
N ALA A 808 -10.66 25.76 -0.71
CA ALA A 808 -9.78 26.82 -0.23
C ALA A 808 -10.35 27.59 0.98
N PHE A 809 -11.61 27.35 1.37
CA PHE A 809 -12.19 27.98 2.56
C PHE A 809 -11.37 27.65 3.81
N ASP A 810 -10.98 28.69 4.54
CA ASP A 810 -10.08 28.60 5.70
C ASP A 810 -10.58 29.42 6.90
N ASN A 811 -11.64 30.21 6.74
CA ASN A 811 -12.22 31.04 7.78
C ASN A 811 -13.74 30.84 7.90
N VAL A 812 -14.25 30.95 9.14
CA VAL A 812 -15.68 30.88 9.46
C VAL A 812 -16.25 32.31 9.53
N GLY A 813 -16.81 32.77 8.42
CA GLY A 813 -17.44 34.07 8.27
C GLY A 813 -18.91 34.11 8.71
N VAL A 814 -19.61 32.98 8.65
CA VAL A 814 -21.04 32.86 9.02
C VAL A 814 -21.25 31.81 10.11
N THR A 815 -22.03 32.16 11.14
CA THR A 815 -22.48 31.22 12.18
C THR A 815 -24.00 31.28 12.37
N SER A 816 -24.59 30.29 13.03
CA SER A 816 -25.99 30.35 13.46
C SER A 816 -26.09 31.14 14.77
N GLN A 817 -27.19 31.85 14.99
CA GLN A 817 -27.45 32.55 16.26
C GLN A 817 -27.46 31.61 17.48
N THR A 818 -27.71 30.31 17.28
CA THR A 818 -27.67 29.31 18.35
C THR A 818 -26.31 28.62 18.54
N ASP A 819 -25.37 28.82 17.62
CA ASP A 819 -24.02 28.25 17.67
C ASP A 819 -23.00 29.23 17.07
N VAL A 820 -22.51 30.15 17.90
CA VAL A 820 -21.65 31.27 17.51
C VAL A 820 -20.16 31.02 17.74
N ALA A 821 -19.80 29.91 18.40
CA ALA A 821 -18.48 29.73 19.00
C ALA A 821 -17.33 29.66 18.00
N THR A 822 -17.60 29.20 16.77
CA THR A 822 -16.59 29.02 15.73
C THR A 822 -16.39 30.25 14.83
N GLY A 823 -17.27 31.25 14.93
CA GLY A 823 -17.22 32.43 14.07
C GLY A 823 -15.97 33.25 14.32
N ASN A 824 -15.32 33.74 13.26
CA ASN A 824 -14.11 34.55 13.41
C ASN A 824 -13.83 35.49 12.22
N PHE A 825 -14.87 36.06 11.62
CA PHE A 825 -14.77 37.00 10.50
C PHE A 825 -13.81 38.16 10.77
N ASP A 826 -13.86 38.80 11.95
CA ASP A 826 -13.04 39.98 12.25
C ASP A 826 -11.80 39.69 13.13
N GLY A 827 -11.49 38.41 13.36
CA GLY A 827 -10.43 37.98 14.28
C GLY A 827 -10.75 38.13 15.77
N SER A 828 -11.94 38.64 16.12
CA SER A 828 -12.41 38.80 17.51
C SER A 828 -13.56 37.85 17.86
N GLY A 829 -13.75 36.79 17.08
CA GLY A 829 -14.82 35.83 17.29
C GLY A 829 -16.19 36.26 16.73
N ASN A 830 -16.27 37.36 15.97
CA ASN A 830 -17.53 37.83 15.41
C ASN A 830 -17.77 37.26 14.01
N SER A 831 -19.03 37.12 13.60
CA SER A 831 -19.41 36.57 12.28
C SER A 831 -20.78 37.08 11.84
N PHE A 832 -21.10 36.93 10.55
CA PHE A 832 -22.46 37.16 10.05
C PHE A 832 -23.44 36.13 10.65
N SER A 833 -24.69 36.53 10.88
CA SER A 833 -25.76 35.61 11.30
C SER A 833 -26.39 34.93 10.09
N ALA A 834 -26.37 33.60 10.07
CA ALA A 834 -27.01 32.79 9.03
C ALA A 834 -28.51 33.10 8.89
N GLU A 835 -29.19 33.38 9.99
CA GLU A 835 -30.62 33.72 10.04
C GLU A 835 -30.90 35.10 9.43
N GLN A 836 -30.02 36.08 9.67
CA GLN A 836 -30.16 37.40 9.04
C GLN A 836 -29.79 37.37 7.56
N LEU A 837 -28.80 36.56 7.17
CA LEU A 837 -28.49 36.30 5.76
C LEU A 837 -29.66 35.63 5.04
N ALA A 838 -30.27 34.62 5.66
CA ALA A 838 -31.46 33.96 5.12
C ALA A 838 -32.64 34.94 4.97
N ALA A 839 -32.83 35.85 5.94
CA ALA A 839 -33.83 36.92 5.84
C ALA A 839 -33.55 37.91 4.70
N ALA A 840 -32.27 38.09 4.34
CA ALA A 840 -31.84 38.85 3.16
C ALA A 840 -31.87 38.03 1.84
N GLY A 841 -32.38 36.78 1.87
CA GLY A 841 -32.46 35.90 0.71
C GLY A 841 -31.15 35.18 0.36
N VAL A 842 -30.16 35.21 1.26
CA VAL A 842 -28.84 34.59 1.09
C VAL A 842 -28.74 33.38 2.00
N THR A 843 -29.08 32.20 1.49
CA THR A 843 -28.90 30.91 2.18
C THR A 843 -27.69 30.15 1.63
N ALA A 844 -27.25 29.09 2.32
CA ALA A 844 -26.23 28.20 1.79
C ALA A 844 -26.61 27.70 0.38
N GLY A 845 -25.68 27.79 -0.57
CA GLY A 845 -25.89 27.43 -1.98
C GLY A 845 -26.80 28.36 -2.79
N ALA A 846 -27.30 29.46 -2.20
CA ALA A 846 -28.15 30.41 -2.93
C ALA A 846 -27.39 31.09 -4.07
N THR A 847 -28.11 31.45 -5.13
CA THR A 847 -27.56 32.31 -6.18
C THR A 847 -27.74 33.77 -5.78
N VAL A 848 -26.65 34.50 -5.58
CA VAL A 848 -26.63 35.93 -5.29
C VAL A 848 -26.30 36.69 -6.58
N THR A 849 -27.21 37.54 -7.04
CA THR A 849 -27.02 38.32 -8.28
C THR A 849 -26.75 39.78 -7.96
N VAL A 850 -25.58 40.29 -8.37
CA VAL A 850 -25.15 41.68 -8.14
C VAL A 850 -24.56 42.24 -9.42
N GLN A 851 -24.96 43.44 -9.85
CA GLN A 851 -24.51 44.06 -11.11
C GLN A 851 -24.69 43.16 -12.36
N GLY A 852 -25.77 42.36 -12.37
CA GLY A 852 -26.05 41.39 -13.43
C GLY A 852 -25.15 40.14 -13.42
N THR A 853 -24.31 39.97 -12.40
CA THR A 853 -23.39 38.84 -12.23
C THR A 853 -23.96 37.88 -11.18
N ALA A 854 -24.13 36.61 -11.53
CA ALA A 854 -24.61 35.57 -10.63
C ALA A 854 -23.44 34.87 -9.94
N PHE A 855 -23.50 34.79 -8.62
CA PHE A 855 -22.55 34.07 -7.77
C PHE A 855 -23.25 32.93 -7.05
N ALA A 856 -22.57 31.79 -6.90
CA ALA A 856 -22.98 30.77 -5.95
C ALA A 856 -22.46 31.18 -4.56
N TRP A 857 -23.37 31.48 -3.64
CA TRP A 857 -23.01 31.65 -2.23
C TRP A 857 -22.47 30.32 -1.66
N PRO A 858 -21.52 30.34 -0.71
CA PRO A 858 -20.98 29.13 -0.10
C PRO A 858 -22.07 28.13 0.30
N ASP A 859 -21.96 26.89 -0.22
CA ASP A 859 -22.87 25.78 0.10
C ASP A 859 -22.29 24.91 1.22
N VAL A 860 -22.11 25.54 2.37
CA VAL A 860 -21.58 24.91 3.58
C VAL A 860 -22.47 25.26 4.77
N ALA A 861 -22.47 24.40 5.79
CA ALA A 861 -23.22 24.66 7.01
C ALA A 861 -22.62 25.85 7.76
N ALA A 862 -23.48 26.69 8.36
CA ALA A 862 -23.03 27.77 9.22
C ALA A 862 -22.15 27.21 10.37
N GLY A 863 -21.08 27.93 10.72
CA GLY A 863 -20.09 27.48 11.70
C GLY A 863 -18.96 26.64 11.12
N THR A 864 -18.95 26.38 9.81
CA THR A 864 -17.83 25.77 9.07
C THR A 864 -17.16 26.81 8.16
N PRO A 865 -15.91 26.58 7.72
CA PRO A 865 -15.24 27.53 6.83
C PRO A 865 -16.02 27.76 5.53
N ASP A 866 -16.30 29.02 5.23
CA ASP A 866 -17.21 29.45 4.16
C ASP A 866 -16.65 30.61 3.33
N ASN A 867 -15.48 31.13 3.70
CA ASN A 867 -14.78 32.15 2.95
C ASN A 867 -13.27 31.86 2.98
N VAL A 868 -12.56 32.50 2.06
CA VAL A 868 -11.08 32.54 2.08
C VAL A 868 -10.64 33.84 2.71
N ALA A 869 -9.75 33.79 3.69
CA ALA A 869 -9.13 34.94 4.35
C ALA A 869 -7.60 34.75 4.42
N GLY A 870 -6.94 34.92 3.29
CA GLY A 870 -5.50 34.71 3.13
C GLY A 870 -5.15 34.10 1.78
N SER A 871 -3.85 33.85 1.57
CA SER A 871 -3.34 33.38 0.29
C SER A 871 -3.89 31.99 -0.08
N ALA A 872 -4.63 31.90 -1.18
CA ALA A 872 -5.09 30.65 -1.75
C ALA A 872 -5.00 30.63 -3.28
N MET A 873 -4.66 29.46 -3.83
CA MET A 873 -4.57 29.24 -5.27
C MET A 873 -5.79 28.46 -5.76
N ILE A 874 -6.62 29.11 -6.58
CA ILE A 874 -7.87 28.58 -7.09
C ILE A 874 -7.65 28.06 -8.52
N PRO A 875 -7.77 26.75 -8.78
CA PRO A 875 -7.69 26.23 -10.13
C PRO A 875 -8.89 26.70 -10.95
N GLY A 876 -8.63 27.18 -12.16
CA GLY A 876 -9.64 27.63 -13.10
C GLY A 876 -9.52 26.91 -14.45
N SER A 877 -10.63 26.83 -15.17
CA SER A 877 -10.66 26.38 -16.58
C SER A 877 -11.67 27.18 -17.40
N GLY A 878 -11.70 28.50 -17.19
CA GLY A 878 -12.64 29.41 -17.84
C GLY A 878 -11.99 30.28 -18.91
N HIS A 879 -12.57 30.25 -20.12
CA HIS A 879 -12.63 31.38 -21.04
C HIS A 879 -14.04 31.94 -20.95
N GLY A 880 -14.20 33.25 -20.80
CA GLY A 880 -15.54 33.82 -20.94
C GLY A 880 -15.66 35.32 -20.75
N GLY A 881 -14.62 36.00 -20.29
CA GLY A 881 -14.84 37.31 -19.71
C GLY A 881 -13.76 38.37 -19.83
N SER A 882 -14.21 39.62 -19.78
CA SER A 882 -13.36 40.80 -19.65
C SER A 882 -13.08 41.16 -18.19
N THR A 883 -13.76 40.53 -17.22
CA THR A 883 -13.51 40.74 -15.80
C THR A 883 -13.60 39.46 -14.96
N LEU A 884 -12.89 39.46 -13.84
CA LEU A 884 -13.03 38.50 -12.75
C LEU A 884 -13.73 39.23 -11.60
N ALA A 885 -14.93 38.78 -11.26
CA ALA A 885 -15.77 39.41 -10.25
C ALA A 885 -15.75 38.62 -8.94
N PHE A 886 -15.94 39.32 -7.82
CA PHE A 886 -15.85 38.79 -6.47
C PHE A 886 -17.04 39.26 -5.63
N LEU A 887 -17.51 38.38 -4.75
CA LEU A 887 -18.25 38.77 -3.55
C LEU A 887 -17.32 38.65 -2.35
N GLY A 888 -17.16 39.75 -1.64
CA GLY A 888 -16.27 39.82 -0.49
C GLY A 888 -16.65 40.91 0.49
N SER A 889 -15.98 40.89 1.63
CA SER A 889 -16.15 41.86 2.70
C SER A 889 -14.85 41.96 3.49
N GLU A 890 -14.65 43.06 4.20
CA GLU A 890 -13.39 43.28 4.92
C GLU A 890 -13.58 43.51 6.42
N ALA A 891 -12.62 43.01 7.19
CA ALA A 891 -12.42 43.35 8.60
C ALA A 891 -11.21 44.30 8.78
N GLY A 892 -11.15 45.32 7.93
CA GLY A 892 -10.08 46.29 7.76
C GLY A 892 -10.47 47.35 6.72
N ASP A 893 -9.48 48.05 6.16
CA ASP A 893 -9.61 48.92 4.98
C ASP A 893 -8.31 48.84 4.16
N VAL A 894 -8.07 47.73 3.45
CA VAL A 894 -6.85 47.46 2.68
C VAL A 894 -7.14 47.00 1.25
N THR A 895 -6.12 47.12 0.40
CA THR A 895 -6.09 46.45 -0.92
C THR A 895 -4.95 45.46 -0.97
N ASP A 896 -5.13 44.38 -1.70
CA ASP A 896 -4.07 43.40 -1.94
C ASP A 896 -4.26 42.71 -3.30
N ASP A 897 -3.21 42.08 -3.80
CA ASP A 897 -3.11 41.65 -5.19
C ASP A 897 -3.78 40.30 -5.45
N VAL A 898 -4.46 40.22 -6.58
CA VAL A 898 -4.92 38.98 -7.20
C VAL A 898 -4.07 38.73 -8.44
N THR A 899 -3.49 37.52 -8.55
CA THR A 899 -2.72 37.13 -9.74
C THR A 899 -3.41 36.01 -10.48
N VAL A 900 -3.76 36.25 -11.74
CA VAL A 900 -4.36 35.28 -12.66
C VAL A 900 -3.26 34.70 -13.53
N THR A 901 -3.10 33.37 -13.51
CA THR A 901 -2.22 32.65 -14.44
C THR A 901 -3.07 32.05 -15.55
N TYR A 902 -2.69 32.27 -16.80
CA TYR A 902 -3.36 31.73 -17.98
C TYR A 902 -2.73 30.41 -18.44
N THR A 903 -3.49 29.61 -19.19
CA THR A 903 -3.05 28.30 -19.70
C THR A 903 -1.90 28.38 -20.69
N ASP A 904 -1.65 29.54 -21.29
CA ASP A 904 -0.48 29.82 -22.13
C ASP A 904 0.79 30.16 -21.31
N GLY A 905 0.70 30.16 -19.97
CA GLY A 905 1.78 30.46 -19.04
C GLY A 905 1.97 31.94 -18.72
N THR A 906 1.21 32.84 -19.34
CA THR A 906 1.26 34.28 -19.01
C THR A 906 0.47 34.59 -17.73
N THR A 907 0.74 35.72 -17.10
CA THR A 907 0.04 36.17 -15.89
C THR A 907 -0.52 37.59 -16.03
N ALA A 908 -1.56 37.91 -15.27
CA ALA A 908 -2.06 39.26 -15.05
C ALA A 908 -2.29 39.47 -13.55
N THR A 909 -1.92 40.65 -13.04
CA THR A 909 -2.07 41.01 -11.62
C THR A 909 -2.86 42.30 -11.51
N ALA A 910 -3.81 42.34 -10.56
CA ALA A 910 -4.57 43.53 -10.22
C ALA A 910 -4.94 43.52 -8.73
N SER A 911 -5.00 44.69 -8.11
CA SER A 911 -5.37 44.82 -6.70
C SER A 911 -6.89 44.82 -6.51
N VAL A 912 -7.36 44.16 -5.46
CA VAL A 912 -8.76 44.15 -5.02
C VAL A 912 -8.85 44.58 -3.55
N GLY A 913 -9.94 45.24 -3.17
CA GLY A 913 -10.25 45.59 -1.79
C GLY A 913 -11.77 45.69 -1.59
N PHE A 914 -12.23 45.65 -0.36
CA PHE A 914 -13.64 45.82 -0.02
C PHE A 914 -13.78 46.80 1.16
N PRO A 915 -14.83 47.62 1.23
CA PRO A 915 -15.05 48.45 2.41
C PRO A 915 -15.17 47.58 3.66
N ASN A 916 -14.80 48.15 4.82
CA ASN A 916 -15.10 47.55 6.11
C ASN A 916 -16.56 47.11 6.19
N TRP A 917 -16.78 45.90 6.68
CA TRP A 917 -18.10 45.27 6.79
C TRP A 917 -19.13 46.11 7.55
N LEU A 918 -18.73 47.06 8.43
CA LEU A 918 -19.65 47.86 9.25
C LEU A 918 -19.76 49.34 8.85
N ASP A 919 -18.66 50.10 8.82
CA ASP A 919 -18.71 51.57 8.94
C ASP A 919 -18.05 52.36 7.80
N SER A 920 -17.24 51.73 6.94
CA SER A 920 -16.64 52.39 5.77
C SER A 920 -17.64 52.76 4.67
N SER A 921 -17.25 53.67 3.78
CA SER A 921 -18.07 54.09 2.65
C SER A 921 -18.34 52.90 1.72
N PRO A 922 -19.61 52.61 1.33
CA PRO A 922 -19.93 51.48 0.44
C PRO A 922 -19.33 51.53 -0.97
N THR A 923 -18.61 52.60 -1.32
CA THR A 923 -17.99 52.84 -2.63
C THR A 923 -16.46 52.85 -2.58
N GLU A 924 -15.88 52.61 -1.40
CA GLU A 924 -14.44 52.51 -1.24
C GLU A 924 -13.87 51.34 -2.05
N PHE A 925 -12.63 51.48 -2.53
CA PHE A 925 -11.94 50.50 -3.38
C PHE A 925 -12.67 50.17 -4.70
N GLY A 926 -13.60 51.02 -5.13
CA GLY A 926 -14.41 50.79 -6.34
C GLY A 926 -15.48 49.70 -6.15
N ALA A 927 -15.72 49.28 -4.90
CA ALA A 927 -16.72 48.27 -4.60
C ALA A 927 -18.16 48.81 -4.75
N THR A 928 -19.11 47.90 -4.83
CA THR A 928 -20.55 48.21 -4.76
C THR A 928 -21.20 47.32 -3.71
N LEU A 929 -22.12 47.86 -2.91
CA LEU A 929 -22.87 47.06 -1.95
C LEU A 929 -23.63 45.92 -2.65
N ALA A 930 -23.40 44.67 -2.24
CA ALA A 930 -24.15 43.52 -2.71
C ALA A 930 -25.44 43.36 -1.90
N PHE A 931 -25.30 43.25 -0.58
CA PHE A 931 -26.41 43.17 0.37
C PHE A 931 -25.91 43.52 1.78
N SER A 932 -26.83 43.70 2.72
CA SER A 932 -26.52 43.91 4.12
C SER A 932 -27.49 43.18 5.05
N THR A 933 -27.01 42.89 6.25
CA THR A 933 -27.78 42.28 7.34
C THR A 933 -27.71 43.17 8.59
N GLN A 934 -28.75 43.14 9.42
CA GLN A 934 -28.73 43.83 10.72
C GLN A 934 -28.13 42.92 11.77
N GLY A 935 -27.26 43.45 12.64
CA GLY A 935 -26.64 42.68 13.70
C GLY A 935 -25.61 41.66 13.23
N ARG A 936 -24.85 41.13 14.20
CA ARG A 936 -23.85 40.10 13.99
C ARG A 936 -23.89 39.09 15.12
N ASN A 937 -23.33 37.91 14.87
CA ASN A 937 -23.01 36.97 15.94
C ASN A 937 -21.71 37.39 16.60
N THR A 938 -21.72 37.46 17.93
CA THR A 938 -20.55 37.73 18.78
C THR A 938 -20.29 36.50 19.66
N PRO A 939 -19.13 36.39 20.32
CA PRO A 939 -18.90 35.33 21.31
C PRO A 939 -19.95 35.29 22.43
N GLY A 940 -20.64 36.41 22.69
CA GLY A 940 -21.74 36.51 23.67
C GLY A 940 -23.13 36.19 23.09
N GLY A 941 -23.22 35.75 21.84
CA GLY A 941 -24.48 35.53 21.11
C GLY A 941 -24.78 36.64 20.11
N TYR A 942 -25.96 36.58 19.49
CA TYR A 942 -26.41 37.58 18.52
C TYR A 942 -26.58 38.96 19.17
N GLY A 943 -25.95 39.98 18.57
CA GLY A 943 -25.89 41.33 19.13
C GLY A 943 -25.59 42.41 18.07
N ASN A 944 -25.31 43.63 18.53
CA ASN A 944 -25.05 44.80 17.67
C ASN A 944 -26.16 45.05 16.62
N THR A 945 -27.42 44.85 17.00
CA THR A 945 -28.58 44.81 16.08
C THR A 945 -28.92 46.13 15.37
N SER A 946 -28.30 47.24 15.77
CA SER A 946 -28.39 48.53 15.05
C SER A 946 -27.32 48.71 13.97
N GLY A 947 -26.31 47.83 13.94
CA GLY A 947 -25.24 47.85 12.94
C GLY A 947 -25.63 47.12 11.67
N SER A 948 -25.34 47.73 10.52
CA SER A 948 -25.53 47.11 9.21
C SER A 948 -24.22 46.47 8.74
N TYR A 949 -24.18 45.14 8.75
CA TYR A 949 -23.03 44.36 8.30
C TYR A 949 -23.20 43.98 6.83
N ARG A 950 -22.17 44.21 6.01
CA ARG A 950 -22.31 44.35 4.56
C ARG A 950 -21.39 43.42 3.81
N VAL A 951 -21.86 42.86 2.70
CA VAL A 951 -21.05 42.18 1.69
C VAL A 951 -21.08 43.01 0.42
N PHE A 952 -19.97 43.02 -0.30
CA PHE A 952 -19.73 43.89 -1.44
C PHE A 952 -19.35 43.09 -2.68
N PHE A 953 -19.58 43.71 -3.84
CA PHE A 953 -19.13 43.29 -5.15
C PHE A 953 -17.92 44.12 -5.56
N ASN A 954 -16.88 43.48 -6.07
CA ASN A 954 -15.76 44.14 -6.75
C ASN A 954 -15.27 43.26 -7.90
N GLN A 955 -14.47 43.81 -8.82
CA GLN A 955 -13.98 43.08 -9.98
C GLN A 955 -12.64 43.61 -10.47
N ILE A 956 -11.86 42.75 -11.11
CA ILE A 956 -10.61 43.10 -11.80
C ILE A 956 -10.71 42.76 -13.29
N PRO A 957 -9.99 43.46 -14.18
CA PRO A 957 -9.98 43.12 -15.60
C PRO A 957 -9.31 41.76 -15.87
N LEU A 958 -9.80 41.06 -16.89
CA LEU A 958 -9.21 39.86 -17.48
C LEU A 958 -8.87 40.12 -18.94
N ASP A 959 -7.93 39.34 -19.48
CA ASP A 959 -7.71 39.26 -20.92
C ASP A 959 -8.78 38.35 -21.55
N PRO A 960 -9.74 38.89 -22.33
CA PRO A 960 -10.84 38.10 -22.88
C PRO A 960 -10.38 37.08 -23.94
N THR A 961 -9.13 37.17 -24.41
CA THR A 961 -8.57 36.23 -25.39
C THR A 961 -7.89 35.02 -24.74
N LYS A 962 -7.70 35.02 -23.43
CA LYS A 962 -6.94 33.99 -22.70
C LYS A 962 -7.81 33.19 -21.73
N THR A 963 -7.36 32.00 -21.35
CA THR A 963 -8.06 31.10 -20.41
C THR A 963 -7.32 31.03 -19.11
N ILE A 964 -8.04 31.23 -18.02
CA ILE A 964 -7.52 31.13 -16.67
C ILE A 964 -7.13 29.68 -16.38
N ALA A 965 -5.88 29.47 -15.98
CA ALA A 965 -5.38 28.23 -15.40
C ALA A 965 -5.49 28.25 -13.86
N THR A 966 -5.08 29.34 -13.22
CA THR A 966 -5.22 29.54 -11.76
C THR A 966 -5.48 31.00 -11.41
N VAL A 967 -6.11 31.23 -10.26
CA VAL A 967 -6.24 32.54 -9.62
C VAL A 967 -5.62 32.47 -8.24
N GLN A 968 -4.57 33.23 -7.99
CA GLN A 968 -3.99 33.46 -6.67
C GLN A 968 -4.75 34.62 -6.01
N LEU A 969 -5.40 34.32 -4.89
CA LEU A 969 -6.15 35.28 -4.07
C LEU A 969 -5.22 36.14 -3.19
N PRO A 970 -5.75 37.25 -2.63
CA PRO A 970 -5.00 38.13 -1.72
C PRO A 970 -4.32 37.37 -0.59
N ALA A 971 -3.12 37.80 -0.20
CA ALA A 971 -2.37 37.20 0.90
C ALA A 971 -2.81 37.73 2.28
N THR A 972 -3.40 38.93 2.32
CA THR A 972 -3.93 39.53 3.55
C THR A 972 -5.09 38.72 4.11
N THR A 973 -5.08 38.54 5.43
CA THR A 973 -6.19 37.89 6.16
C THR A 973 -7.35 38.84 6.45
N LYS A 974 -7.25 40.11 6.02
CA LYS A 974 -8.29 41.13 6.23
C LYS A 974 -9.40 41.06 5.18
N ILE A 975 -9.09 40.57 3.98
CA ILE A 975 -10.02 40.44 2.86
C ILE A 975 -10.65 39.05 2.91
N HIS A 976 -11.98 38.99 2.97
CA HIS A 976 -12.74 37.75 2.99
C HIS A 976 -13.47 37.58 1.66
N ILE A 977 -13.11 36.56 0.88
CA ILE A 977 -13.79 36.24 -0.38
C ILE A 977 -14.76 35.08 -0.16
N PHE A 978 -16.04 35.33 -0.40
CA PHE A 978 -17.11 34.33 -0.28
C PHE A 978 -17.42 33.64 -1.61
N ALA A 979 -17.27 34.36 -2.73
CA ALA A 979 -17.49 33.80 -4.06
C ALA A 979 -16.70 34.57 -5.12
N LEU A 980 -16.39 33.92 -6.24
CA LEU A 980 -15.81 34.58 -7.41
C LEU A 980 -16.24 33.90 -8.72
N THR A 981 -16.29 34.67 -9.80
CA THR A 981 -16.70 34.18 -11.12
C THR A 981 -16.12 35.06 -12.24
N ALA A 982 -15.84 34.47 -13.40
CA ALA A 982 -15.36 35.21 -14.58
C ALA A 982 -16.56 35.65 -15.46
N ARG A 983 -16.52 36.89 -15.97
CA ARG A 983 -17.62 37.53 -16.72
C ARG A 983 -17.22 38.13 -18.06
#